data_AF-A0A8J4GJ46-F1
#
_entry.id   AF-A0A8J4GJ46-F1
#
_cell.length_a   1.000
_cell.length_b   1.000
_cell.length_c   1.000
_cell.angle_alpha   90.00
_cell.angle_beta   90.00
_cell.angle_gamma   90.00
#
_symmetry.space_group_name_H-M   'P 1'
#
loop_
_entity.id
_entity.type
_entity.pdbx_description
1 polymer ?
#
loop_
_entity_poly.entity_id
_entity_poly.type
_entity_poly.pdbx_seq_one_letter_code
_entity_poly.pdbx_strand_id
1 'polypeptide(L)'
;MARMRLIRHLLVLALLVYFAQASDESILPDSQPLLPAAAIQRPFLALRDTVRAGSKDIQKFYEQTANISAVAYLLFGAAEPLSQASGSSNALLPYLTPIILRLYTSRPQRATSALSQQLYELSWSLYGSSPSLRACQYDLYTSLHSTFSWVRDNIAVRQQEVPGQPLASAMWPDMTKFPAQKLTAAVAAALANPLKLGETAMLISGSCGLAVTDFAALVPDVAVVLKDLHADLLLLQDVANTMHNAHWDAEQLQDALQILPNPSNLRRRLASRRSVQLKDADTAADIAEFSRGHVEDGSNILLSDVSVKDKSNTAGDKLSTALHRRSLQTNTSSRVYFLPPNFTPAAPANMPALLVPLVFTIMLYNDSTGVIGPNQYDQAPAFVDRLVRQLNLMSKPTNIQFFVKDVRNNATRYPSLLLSSRNVWLNMPFCTAVGCLNDASTVSNLIYDWPRSINVIVAADTASGNSILGYAYVPASDRTPSSGIVFLTWDSVSTSGYNSPAYFNYGAFTLLHEIFHHLGLHHPFGPSAQYTCNDDDYVIDTPSTFGPANYYSSIYSTAMSYCLEVFWTKYGGNWDRVYETLSTRLEVPEADMNAWADSCPVNPGYDELGNYMTYNTPVCFAALGHLTPGQAQRAHYFTSELNPILYTWAQYYAATAPPPPLQSYSPPPSSSIDICKVSSGRHL
;
A
#
# COMPACT_ATOMS: atom_id res chain seq x y z
N MET A 1 -20.71 -14.18 -62.97
CA MET A 1 -20.70 -15.37 -62.08
C MET A 1 -19.50 -16.30 -62.28
N ALA A 2 -19.03 -16.57 -63.50
CA ALA A 2 -17.85 -17.42 -63.73
C ALA A 2 -16.52 -16.88 -63.12
N ARG A 3 -16.29 -15.56 -63.14
CA ARG A 3 -15.12 -14.93 -62.50
C ARG A 3 -15.10 -15.06 -60.96
N MET A 4 -16.25 -15.09 -60.31
CA MET A 4 -16.34 -15.27 -58.85
C MET A 4 -16.06 -16.71 -58.42
N ARG A 5 -16.37 -17.71 -59.26
CA ARG A 5 -16.00 -19.11 -59.00
C ARG A 5 -14.50 -19.35 -59.14
N LEU A 6 -13.84 -18.68 -60.10
CA LEU A 6 -12.39 -18.78 -60.29
C LEU A 6 -11.62 -18.16 -59.12
N ILE A 7 -12.07 -17.02 -58.59
CA ILE A 7 -11.45 -16.37 -57.41
C ILE A 7 -11.62 -17.22 -56.15
N ARG A 8 -12.78 -17.87 -55.97
CA ARG A 8 -13.01 -18.79 -54.84
C ARG A 8 -12.13 -20.03 -54.91
N HIS A 9 -11.91 -20.60 -56.11
CA HIS A 9 -11.00 -21.74 -56.28
C HIS A 9 -9.53 -21.36 -56.13
N LEU A 10 -9.13 -20.16 -56.58
CA LEU A 10 -7.77 -19.66 -56.38
C LEU A 10 -7.47 -19.32 -54.91
N LEU A 11 -8.46 -18.81 -54.14
CA LEU A 11 -8.30 -18.59 -52.70
C LEU A 11 -8.20 -19.90 -51.92
N VAL A 12 -8.97 -20.92 -52.30
CA VAL A 12 -8.91 -22.25 -51.67
C VAL A 12 -7.60 -22.97 -52.00
N LEU A 13 -7.09 -22.84 -53.23
CA LEU A 13 -5.76 -23.35 -53.58
C LEU A 13 -4.63 -22.58 -52.86
N ALA A 14 -4.73 -21.25 -52.73
CA ALA A 14 -3.73 -20.47 -52.01
C ALA A 14 -3.69 -20.80 -50.51
N LEU A 15 -4.86 -21.06 -49.90
CA LEU A 15 -4.95 -21.55 -48.52
C LEU A 15 -4.40 -22.97 -48.38
N LEU A 16 -4.68 -23.87 -49.33
CA LEU A 16 -4.15 -25.25 -49.29
C LEU A 16 -2.63 -25.31 -49.50
N VAL A 17 -2.06 -24.43 -50.33
CA VAL A 17 -0.59 -24.33 -50.50
C VAL A 17 0.06 -23.72 -49.26
N TYR A 18 -0.59 -22.75 -48.60
CA TYR A 18 -0.08 -22.18 -47.35
C TYR A 18 -0.10 -23.19 -46.18
N PHE A 19 -1.08 -24.11 -46.16
CA PHE A 19 -1.13 -25.21 -45.19
C PHE A 19 -0.21 -26.39 -45.54
N ALA A 20 0.12 -26.60 -46.82
CA ALA A 20 1.03 -27.68 -47.24
C ALA A 20 2.52 -27.32 -47.13
N GLN A 21 2.88 -26.04 -47.00
CA GLN A 21 4.27 -25.59 -46.77
C GLN A 21 4.64 -25.44 -45.29
N ALA A 22 3.73 -25.78 -44.36
CA ALA A 22 3.97 -25.74 -42.91
C ALA A 22 4.27 -27.12 -42.29
N SER A 23 4.48 -28.16 -43.11
CA SER A 23 4.66 -29.54 -42.65
C SER A 23 5.74 -30.29 -43.42
N ASP A 24 7.00 -29.83 -43.37
CA ASP A 24 8.15 -30.71 -43.52
C ASP A 24 9.44 -30.03 -43.02
N GLU A 25 10.37 -30.83 -42.46
CA GLU A 25 11.56 -30.51 -41.64
C GLU A 25 11.25 -30.25 -40.14
N SER A 26 11.30 -31.21 -39.22
CA SER A 26 12.28 -32.29 -38.96
C SER A 26 13.72 -31.79 -38.74
N ILE A 27 13.94 -31.13 -37.59
CA ILE A 27 14.99 -31.36 -36.56
C ILE A 27 14.60 -30.42 -35.42
N LEU A 28 13.72 -30.89 -34.52
CA LEU A 28 13.56 -30.30 -33.19
C LEU A 28 14.24 -31.27 -32.23
N PRO A 29 15.22 -30.83 -31.41
CA PRO A 29 15.79 -31.68 -30.38
C PRO A 29 14.65 -32.08 -29.44
N ASP A 30 14.63 -33.35 -29.02
CA ASP A 30 13.70 -33.93 -28.03
C ASP A 30 13.29 -32.90 -26.97
N SER A 31 12.18 -32.18 -27.21
CA SER A 31 11.51 -31.42 -26.18
C SER A 31 10.67 -32.43 -25.42
N GLN A 32 11.34 -33.25 -24.61
CA GLN A 32 10.66 -33.91 -23.51
C GLN A 32 9.88 -32.80 -22.79
N PRO A 33 8.56 -32.97 -22.54
CA PRO A 33 7.86 -32.06 -21.65
C PRO A 33 8.66 -32.09 -20.35
N LEU A 34 9.34 -30.98 -20.05
CA LEU A 34 9.96 -30.76 -18.75
C LEU A 34 8.82 -30.86 -17.76
N LEU A 35 8.60 -32.06 -17.22
CA LEU A 35 7.81 -32.23 -16.02
C LEU A 35 8.38 -31.20 -15.05
N PRO A 36 7.56 -30.25 -14.56
CA PRO A 36 8.06 -29.19 -13.71
C PRO A 36 8.80 -29.88 -12.58
N ALA A 37 10.12 -29.64 -12.51
CA ALA A 37 10.95 -30.21 -11.46
C ALA A 37 10.21 -29.95 -10.15
N ALA A 38 9.90 -31.02 -9.41
CA ALA A 38 9.15 -30.91 -8.17
C ALA A 38 9.76 -29.76 -7.37
N ALA A 39 8.96 -28.75 -7.05
CA ALA A 39 9.47 -27.54 -6.44
C ALA A 39 10.19 -27.97 -5.14
N ILE A 40 11.50 -27.73 -5.06
CA ILE A 40 12.27 -28.09 -3.88
C ILE A 40 11.98 -27.00 -2.84
N GLN A 41 11.36 -27.40 -1.73
CA GLN A 41 11.19 -26.51 -0.59
C GLN A 41 12.57 -26.04 -0.13
N ARG A 42 12.77 -24.72 -0.09
CA ARG A 42 14.01 -24.17 0.45
C ARG A 42 14.03 -24.34 1.97
N PRO A 43 15.20 -24.56 2.58
CA PRO A 43 15.29 -24.55 4.04
C PRO A 43 14.84 -23.22 4.63
N PHE A 44 14.16 -23.27 5.78
CA PHE A 44 13.81 -22.08 6.55
C PHE A 44 15.07 -21.32 6.98
N LEU A 45 15.12 -20.02 6.70
CA LEU A 45 16.20 -19.12 7.11
C LEU A 45 15.85 -18.44 8.44
N ALA A 46 16.52 -18.88 9.51
CA ALA A 46 16.44 -18.27 10.82
C ALA A 46 17.35 -17.03 10.91
N LEU A 47 16.83 -15.85 10.54
CA LEU A 47 17.61 -14.60 10.50
C LEU A 47 17.43 -13.76 11.77
N ARG A 48 18.43 -13.71 12.67
CA ARG A 48 18.33 -12.98 13.95
C ARG A 48 18.51 -11.46 13.84
N ASP A 49 19.37 -11.01 12.94
CA ASP A 49 19.75 -9.60 12.81
C ASP A 49 19.46 -9.12 11.39
N THR A 50 18.24 -8.62 11.18
CA THR A 50 17.79 -8.09 9.90
C THR A 50 18.43 -6.74 9.53
N VAL A 51 19.10 -6.09 10.49
CA VAL A 51 19.75 -4.79 10.29
C VAL A 51 21.14 -4.97 9.69
N ARG A 52 21.88 -6.00 10.12
CA ARG A 52 23.27 -6.27 9.68
C ARG A 52 23.41 -7.41 8.68
N ALA A 53 22.33 -8.14 8.40
CA ALA A 53 22.35 -9.23 7.42
C ALA A 53 22.72 -8.74 6.01
N GLY A 54 23.34 -9.65 5.25
CA GLY A 54 23.63 -9.42 3.83
C GLY A 54 22.36 -9.30 3.01
N SER A 55 22.41 -8.51 1.96
CA SER A 55 21.29 -8.23 1.05
C SER A 55 20.64 -9.49 0.47
N LYS A 56 21.42 -10.53 0.16
CA LYS A 56 20.93 -11.83 -0.31
C LYS A 56 20.12 -12.61 0.74
N ASP A 57 20.55 -12.56 2.00
CA ASP A 57 19.84 -13.24 3.09
C ASP A 57 18.56 -12.48 3.44
N ILE A 58 18.60 -11.15 3.38
CA ILE A 58 17.41 -10.30 3.49
C ILE A 58 16.40 -10.61 2.37
N GLN A 59 16.84 -10.80 1.13
CA GLN A 59 15.95 -11.20 0.05
C GLN A 59 15.28 -12.56 0.33
N LYS A 60 16.07 -13.57 0.70
CA LYS A 60 15.53 -14.89 1.04
C LYS A 60 14.53 -14.80 2.19
N PHE A 61 14.83 -13.94 3.16
CA PHE A 61 13.93 -13.66 4.26
C PHE A 61 12.61 -13.02 3.78
N TYR A 62 12.64 -12.08 2.83
CA TYR A 62 11.41 -11.57 2.22
C TYR A 62 10.62 -12.60 1.44
N GLU A 63 11.29 -13.46 0.66
CA GLU A 63 10.61 -14.54 -0.05
C GLU A 63 9.94 -15.50 0.94
N GLN A 64 10.60 -15.79 2.06
CA GLN A 64 10.06 -16.62 3.13
C GLN A 64 8.86 -15.97 3.81
N THR A 65 8.96 -14.72 4.26
CA THR A 65 7.84 -14.03 4.90
C THR A 65 6.72 -13.73 3.92
N ALA A 66 7.02 -13.57 2.63
CA ALA A 66 6.02 -13.48 1.56
C ALA A 66 5.22 -14.77 1.37
N ASN A 67 5.89 -15.92 1.40
CA ASN A 67 5.20 -17.20 1.38
C ASN A 67 4.27 -17.35 2.60
N ILE A 68 4.76 -17.01 3.79
CA ILE A 68 3.94 -17.03 5.02
C ILE A 68 2.71 -16.12 4.89
N SER A 69 2.88 -14.89 4.41
CA SER A 69 1.77 -13.95 4.19
C SER A 69 0.74 -14.46 3.20
N ALA A 70 1.14 -15.22 2.18
CA ALA A 70 0.23 -15.73 1.15
C ALA A 70 -0.83 -16.69 1.73
N VAL A 71 -0.58 -17.30 2.89
CA VAL A 71 -1.57 -18.16 3.57
C VAL A 71 -2.37 -17.45 4.66
N ALA A 72 -2.20 -16.14 4.86
CA ALA A 72 -2.91 -15.40 5.90
C ALA A 72 -4.45 -15.54 5.77
N TYR A 73 -4.99 -15.35 4.56
CA TYR A 73 -6.43 -15.51 4.34
C TYR A 73 -6.90 -16.96 4.45
N LEU A 74 -6.04 -17.94 4.13
CA LEU A 74 -6.35 -19.36 4.37
C LEU A 74 -6.47 -19.66 5.87
N LEU A 75 -5.55 -19.11 6.67
CA LEU A 75 -5.62 -19.18 8.14
C LEU A 75 -6.87 -18.45 8.67
N PHE A 76 -7.24 -17.31 8.09
CA PHE A 76 -8.49 -16.63 8.43
C PHE A 76 -9.71 -17.51 8.15
N GLY A 77 -9.80 -18.12 6.96
CA GLY A 77 -10.89 -19.03 6.61
C GLY A 77 -11.02 -20.22 7.56
N ALA A 78 -9.90 -20.72 8.08
CA ALA A 78 -9.91 -21.76 9.11
C ALA A 78 -10.28 -21.25 10.51
N ALA A 79 -9.85 -20.04 10.89
CA ALA A 79 -10.07 -19.46 12.20
C ALA A 79 -11.49 -18.90 12.40
N GLU A 80 -12.10 -18.36 11.35
CA GLU A 80 -13.41 -17.70 11.38
C GLU A 80 -14.51 -18.64 11.91
N PRO A 81 -14.69 -19.88 11.41
CA PRO A 81 -15.65 -20.82 11.97
C PRO A 81 -15.41 -21.10 13.46
N LEU A 82 -14.15 -21.30 13.86
CA LEU A 82 -13.80 -21.58 15.25
C LEU A 82 -14.20 -20.42 16.17
N SER A 83 -14.06 -19.18 15.70
CA SER A 83 -14.48 -17.99 16.45
C SER A 83 -16.00 -17.92 16.70
N GLN A 84 -16.80 -18.62 15.90
CA GLN A 84 -18.26 -18.70 16.05
C GLN A 84 -18.70 -19.77 17.05
N ALA A 85 -17.78 -20.57 17.60
CA ALA A 85 -18.11 -21.53 18.64
C ALA A 85 -18.67 -20.82 19.88
N SER A 86 -19.61 -21.44 20.60
CA SER A 86 -20.19 -20.85 21.81
C SER A 86 -19.11 -20.51 22.83
N GLY A 87 -19.04 -19.25 23.25
CA GLY A 87 -18.02 -18.74 24.17
C GLY A 87 -16.65 -18.48 23.53
N SER A 88 -16.49 -18.63 22.21
CA SER A 88 -15.27 -18.27 21.51
C SER A 88 -15.25 -16.77 21.15
N SER A 89 -14.04 -16.21 21.10
CA SER A 89 -13.74 -14.85 20.71
C SER A 89 -13.22 -14.82 19.29
N ASN A 90 -13.50 -13.73 18.58
CA ASN A 90 -12.93 -13.42 17.26
C ASN A 90 -11.63 -12.62 17.35
N ALA A 91 -11.01 -12.51 18.53
CA ALA A 91 -9.87 -11.63 18.76
C ALA A 91 -8.66 -11.90 17.85
N LEU A 92 -8.46 -13.12 17.33
CA LEU A 92 -7.35 -13.40 16.41
C LEU A 92 -7.61 -12.92 14.97
N LEU A 93 -8.86 -12.93 14.52
CA LEU A 93 -9.25 -12.72 13.13
C LEU A 93 -8.70 -11.43 12.49
N PRO A 94 -8.73 -10.25 13.16
CA PRO A 94 -8.23 -9.00 12.58
C PRO A 94 -6.73 -9.03 12.25
N TYR A 95 -5.98 -9.96 12.84
CA TYR A 95 -4.53 -10.05 12.70
C TYR A 95 -4.09 -11.09 11.65
N LEU A 96 -5.02 -11.87 11.10
CA LEU A 96 -4.75 -12.86 10.05
C LEU A 96 -4.75 -12.22 8.67
N THR A 97 -3.95 -11.17 8.50
CA THR A 97 -3.78 -10.46 7.23
C THR A 97 -2.37 -10.69 6.67
N PRO A 98 -2.19 -10.63 5.33
CA PRO A 98 -0.87 -10.80 4.72
C PRO A 98 0.18 -9.85 5.30
N ILE A 99 -0.19 -8.59 5.56
CA ILE A 99 0.71 -7.55 6.09
C ILE A 99 1.10 -7.87 7.54
N ILE A 100 0.13 -8.13 8.41
CA ILE A 100 0.41 -8.39 9.83
C ILE A 100 1.26 -9.65 10.00
N LEU A 101 0.97 -10.75 9.29
CA LEU A 101 1.79 -11.96 9.38
C LEU A 101 3.20 -11.75 8.83
N ARG A 102 3.37 -10.91 7.78
CA ARG A 102 4.70 -10.53 7.27
C ARG A 102 5.50 -9.82 8.35
N LEU A 103 4.92 -8.78 8.94
CA LEU A 103 5.55 -7.95 9.96
C LEU A 103 5.86 -8.74 11.22
N TYR A 104 4.90 -9.56 11.67
CA TYR A 104 5.03 -10.45 12.82
C TYR A 104 6.20 -11.42 12.65
N THR A 105 6.27 -12.12 11.52
CA THR A 105 7.38 -13.06 11.24
C THR A 105 8.70 -12.34 10.95
N SER A 106 8.65 -11.06 10.59
CA SER A 106 9.82 -10.19 10.41
C SER A 106 10.41 -9.66 11.72
N ARG A 107 9.71 -9.74 12.86
CA ARG A 107 10.23 -9.30 14.15
C ARG A 107 11.45 -10.13 14.56
N PRO A 108 12.51 -9.54 15.15
CA PRO A 108 13.71 -10.28 15.56
C PRO A 108 13.41 -11.51 16.45
N GLN A 109 12.47 -11.40 17.39
CA GLN A 109 12.07 -12.51 18.26
C GLN A 109 11.23 -13.61 17.58
N ARG A 110 10.79 -13.40 16.32
CA ARG A 110 9.99 -14.36 15.55
C ARG A 110 10.67 -14.82 14.27
N ALA A 111 11.61 -14.07 13.73
CA ALA A 111 12.39 -14.46 12.56
C ALA A 111 13.13 -15.80 12.72
N THR A 112 13.32 -16.28 13.96
CA THR A 112 13.91 -17.59 14.28
C THR A 112 13.04 -18.49 15.13
N SER A 113 11.74 -18.20 15.27
CA SER A 113 10.85 -19.01 16.12
C SER A 113 10.38 -20.28 15.40
N ALA A 114 10.06 -21.31 16.18
CA ALA A 114 9.44 -22.54 15.67
C ALA A 114 8.11 -22.25 14.97
N LEU A 115 7.31 -21.30 15.48
CA LEU A 115 6.05 -20.90 14.87
C LEU A 115 6.26 -20.28 13.47
N SER A 116 7.27 -19.44 13.26
CA SER A 116 7.59 -18.90 11.93
C SER A 116 8.05 -19.98 10.96
N GLN A 117 8.79 -20.98 11.45
CA GLN A 117 9.18 -22.14 10.64
C GLN A 117 7.94 -22.96 10.25
N GLN A 118 7.04 -23.26 11.19
CA GLN A 118 5.79 -23.98 10.92
C GLN A 118 4.90 -23.22 9.93
N LEU A 119 4.76 -21.91 10.09
CA LEU A 119 4.06 -21.05 9.13
C LEU A 119 4.65 -21.15 7.73
N TYR A 120 5.99 -21.17 7.62
CA TYR A 120 6.67 -21.31 6.35
C TYR A 120 6.43 -22.68 5.72
N GLU A 121 6.55 -23.76 6.49
CA GLU A 121 6.28 -25.14 6.04
C GLU A 121 4.81 -25.33 5.62
N LEU A 122 3.89 -24.77 6.40
CA LEU A 122 2.47 -24.76 6.07
C LEU A 122 2.19 -23.96 4.79
N SER A 123 2.86 -22.80 4.63
CA SER A 123 2.72 -21.99 3.41
C SER A 123 3.19 -22.72 2.16
N TRP A 124 4.24 -23.54 2.28
CA TRP A 124 4.69 -24.38 1.20
C TRP A 124 3.64 -25.41 0.80
N SER A 125 3.01 -26.04 1.80
CA SER A 125 2.02 -27.10 1.60
C SER A 125 0.69 -26.59 1.04
N LEU A 126 0.27 -25.39 1.43
CA LEU A 126 -1.00 -24.79 1.01
C LEU A 126 -0.89 -23.89 -0.24
N TYR A 127 0.30 -23.36 -0.54
CA TYR A 127 0.45 -22.36 -1.59
C TYR A 127 1.72 -22.57 -2.44
N GLY A 128 2.88 -22.77 -1.82
CA GLY A 128 4.18 -22.71 -2.50
C GLY A 128 4.56 -23.92 -3.37
N SER A 129 3.99 -25.11 -3.12
CA SER A 129 4.47 -26.35 -3.73
C SER A 129 4.08 -26.55 -5.20
N SER A 130 3.04 -25.87 -5.70
CA SER A 130 2.66 -25.94 -7.12
C SER A 130 1.95 -24.67 -7.64
N PRO A 131 2.04 -24.38 -8.95
CA PRO A 131 1.19 -23.36 -9.58
C PRO A 131 -0.31 -23.62 -9.39
N SER A 132 -0.73 -24.90 -9.35
CA SER A 132 -2.13 -25.28 -9.17
C SER A 132 -2.70 -24.86 -7.81
N LEU A 133 -1.91 -24.98 -6.73
CA LEU A 133 -2.35 -24.51 -5.41
C LEU A 133 -2.50 -22.99 -5.35
N ARG A 134 -1.57 -22.25 -5.98
CA ARG A 134 -1.69 -20.80 -6.11
C ARG A 134 -2.93 -20.41 -6.91
N ALA A 135 -3.23 -21.18 -7.95
CA ALA A 135 -4.40 -21.00 -8.79
C ALA A 135 -5.74 -21.28 -8.07
N CYS A 136 -5.75 -22.21 -7.10
CA CYS A 136 -6.97 -22.61 -6.41
C CYS A 136 -7.14 -21.97 -5.02
N GLN A 137 -6.48 -20.84 -4.74
CA GLN A 137 -6.43 -20.26 -3.40
C GLN A 137 -7.81 -20.03 -2.77
N TYR A 138 -8.82 -19.62 -3.55
CA TYR A 138 -10.18 -19.47 -3.03
C TYR A 138 -10.86 -20.78 -2.69
N ASP A 139 -10.67 -21.78 -3.55
CA ASP A 139 -11.20 -23.12 -3.33
C ASP A 139 -10.58 -23.73 -2.07
N LEU A 140 -9.29 -23.47 -1.80
CA LEU A 140 -8.66 -23.80 -0.52
C LEU A 140 -9.26 -23.01 0.64
N TYR A 141 -9.48 -21.70 0.47
CA TYR A 141 -10.10 -20.84 1.49
C TYR A 141 -11.47 -21.36 1.92
N THR A 142 -12.38 -21.58 0.95
CA THR A 142 -13.73 -22.10 1.22
C THR A 142 -13.68 -23.52 1.77
N SER A 143 -12.77 -24.35 1.27
CA SER A 143 -12.58 -25.72 1.77
C SER A 143 -12.09 -25.75 3.22
N LEU A 144 -11.15 -24.88 3.59
CA LEU A 144 -10.71 -24.72 4.97
C LEU A 144 -11.86 -24.20 5.85
N HIS A 145 -12.62 -23.20 5.39
CA HIS A 145 -13.78 -22.68 6.12
C HIS A 145 -14.84 -23.76 6.39
N SER A 146 -15.24 -24.53 5.38
CA SER A 146 -16.20 -25.64 5.55
C SER A 146 -15.64 -26.73 6.47
N THR A 147 -14.36 -27.09 6.30
CA THR A 147 -13.72 -28.12 7.12
C THR A 147 -13.62 -27.71 8.58
N PHE A 148 -13.25 -26.46 8.87
CA PHE A 148 -13.14 -25.96 10.24
C PHE A 148 -14.50 -25.67 10.89
N SER A 149 -15.54 -25.38 10.11
CA SER A 149 -16.93 -25.40 10.57
C SER A 149 -17.32 -26.81 11.02
N TRP A 150 -17.01 -27.83 10.21
CA TRP A 150 -17.24 -29.22 10.60
C TRP A 150 -16.44 -29.62 11.84
N VAL A 151 -15.16 -29.23 11.94
CA VAL A 151 -14.31 -29.49 13.11
C VAL A 151 -14.91 -28.85 14.38
N ARG A 152 -15.33 -27.59 14.32
CA ARG A 152 -16.01 -26.91 15.43
C ARG A 152 -17.20 -27.72 15.95
N ASP A 153 -18.02 -28.24 15.05
CA ASP A 153 -19.29 -28.86 15.39
C ASP A 153 -19.15 -30.34 15.81
N ASN A 154 -18.05 -31.01 15.42
CA ASN A 154 -17.91 -32.47 15.56
C ASN A 154 -16.71 -32.92 16.40
N ILE A 155 -15.75 -32.04 16.67
CA ILE A 155 -14.54 -32.35 17.43
C ILE A 155 -14.59 -31.65 18.78
N ALA A 156 -14.14 -32.33 19.83
CA ALA A 156 -14.02 -31.72 21.15
C ALA A 156 -13.10 -30.50 21.07
N VAL A 157 -13.61 -29.33 21.47
CA VAL A 157 -12.83 -28.11 21.57
C VAL A 157 -12.36 -27.87 23.01
N ARG A 158 -11.22 -27.21 23.14
CA ARG A 158 -10.67 -26.72 24.40
C ARG A 158 -10.72 -25.21 24.41
N GLN A 159 -11.22 -24.67 25.51
CA GLN A 159 -11.18 -23.25 25.80
C GLN A 159 -9.75 -22.83 26.16
N GLN A 160 -9.26 -21.79 25.51
CA GLN A 160 -8.02 -21.09 25.82
C GLN A 160 -8.36 -19.64 26.15
N GLU A 161 -7.88 -19.13 27.28
CA GLU A 161 -8.03 -17.71 27.62
C GLU A 161 -7.38 -16.84 26.55
N VAL A 162 -8.03 -15.73 26.20
CA VAL A 162 -7.46 -14.73 25.30
C VAL A 162 -6.43 -13.91 26.08
N PRO A 163 -5.15 -13.89 25.66
CA PRO A 163 -4.11 -13.12 26.36
C PRO A 163 -4.52 -11.66 26.54
N GLY A 164 -4.49 -11.18 27.78
CA GLY A 164 -4.88 -9.80 28.14
C GLY A 164 -6.39 -9.54 28.21
N GLN A 165 -7.25 -10.53 27.96
CA GLN A 165 -8.70 -10.40 28.00
C GLN A 165 -9.33 -11.54 28.83
N PRO A 166 -9.37 -11.42 30.18
CA PRO A 166 -9.73 -12.53 31.07
C PRO A 166 -11.19 -13.01 30.95
N LEU A 167 -12.05 -12.23 30.29
CA LEU A 167 -13.46 -12.57 30.04
C LEU A 167 -13.69 -13.16 28.64
N ALA A 168 -12.65 -13.24 27.81
CA ALA A 168 -12.72 -13.78 26.46
C ALA A 168 -11.93 -15.09 26.39
N SER A 169 -12.46 -16.04 25.63
CA SER A 169 -11.76 -17.29 25.33
C SER A 169 -11.81 -17.60 23.86
N ALA A 170 -10.81 -18.30 23.33
CA ALA A 170 -10.84 -18.90 22.01
C ALA A 170 -11.02 -20.41 22.13
N MET A 171 -11.76 -20.99 21.20
CA MET A 171 -12.01 -22.43 21.13
C MET A 171 -11.13 -23.06 20.05
N TRP A 172 -10.31 -24.03 20.44
CA TRP A 172 -9.43 -24.77 19.53
C TRP A 172 -9.72 -26.26 19.61
N PRO A 173 -9.47 -27.05 18.55
CA PRO A 173 -9.52 -28.51 18.65
C PRO A 173 -8.66 -29.00 19.82
N ASP A 174 -9.24 -29.82 20.71
CA ASP A 174 -8.54 -30.35 21.87
C ASP A 174 -7.58 -31.47 21.46
N MET A 175 -6.38 -31.08 21.05
CA MET A 175 -5.33 -32.00 20.58
C MET A 175 -4.89 -33.02 21.64
N THR A 176 -5.26 -32.85 22.91
CA THR A 176 -5.00 -33.84 23.97
C THR A 176 -6.00 -35.00 23.94
N LYS A 177 -7.26 -34.72 23.57
CA LYS A 177 -8.33 -35.72 23.40
C LYS A 177 -8.44 -36.24 21.97
N PHE A 178 -7.98 -35.43 21.01
CA PHE A 178 -8.02 -35.71 19.60
C PHE A 178 -6.62 -35.47 18.98
N PRO A 179 -5.67 -36.40 19.18
CA PRO A 179 -4.32 -36.27 18.63
C PRO A 179 -4.32 -36.11 17.11
N ALA A 180 -3.25 -35.54 16.54
CA ALA A 180 -3.15 -35.20 15.12
C ALA A 180 -3.61 -36.32 14.18
N GLN A 181 -3.11 -37.55 14.35
CA GLN A 181 -3.51 -38.70 13.53
C GLN A 181 -5.01 -39.01 13.60
N LYS A 182 -5.62 -38.87 14.79
CA LYS A 182 -7.05 -39.10 14.99
C LYS A 182 -7.87 -37.98 14.34
N LEU A 183 -7.42 -36.73 14.44
CA LEU A 183 -8.05 -35.59 13.78
C LEU A 183 -7.99 -35.73 12.26
N THR A 184 -6.83 -36.06 11.70
CA THR A 184 -6.66 -36.36 10.27
C THR A 184 -7.60 -37.46 9.81
N ALA A 185 -7.67 -38.59 10.54
CA ALA A 185 -8.56 -39.69 10.17
C ALA A 185 -10.04 -39.29 10.21
N ALA A 186 -10.46 -38.50 11.20
CA ALA A 186 -11.84 -38.03 11.30
C ALA A 186 -12.21 -37.06 10.17
N VAL A 187 -11.32 -36.13 9.83
CA VAL A 187 -11.51 -35.21 8.70
C VAL A 187 -11.54 -35.96 7.37
N ALA A 188 -10.61 -36.89 7.14
CA ALA A 188 -10.61 -37.73 5.94
C ALA A 188 -11.91 -38.52 5.79
N ALA A 189 -12.44 -39.09 6.88
CA ALA A 189 -13.73 -39.77 6.88
C ALA A 189 -14.91 -38.83 6.59
N ALA A 190 -14.85 -37.57 7.04
CA ALA A 190 -15.86 -36.55 6.73
C ALA A 190 -15.81 -36.12 5.26
N LEU A 191 -14.61 -35.95 4.69
CA LEU A 191 -14.40 -35.63 3.27
C LEU A 191 -14.85 -36.77 2.35
N ALA A 192 -14.70 -38.03 2.78
CA ALA A 192 -15.21 -39.18 2.05
C ALA A 192 -16.75 -39.31 2.09
N ASN A 193 -17.45 -38.52 2.92
CA ASN A 193 -18.89 -38.60 3.08
C ASN A 193 -19.60 -37.46 2.31
N PRO A 194 -20.41 -37.78 1.27
CA PRO A 194 -21.15 -36.79 0.48
C PRO A 194 -22.06 -35.86 1.26
N LEU A 195 -22.59 -36.34 2.40
CA LEU A 195 -23.51 -35.58 3.26
C LEU A 195 -22.79 -34.71 4.31
N LYS A 196 -21.45 -34.77 4.36
CA LYS A 196 -20.63 -33.97 5.29
C LYS A 196 -19.74 -32.99 4.51
N LEU A 197 -18.53 -33.42 4.14
CA LEU A 197 -17.54 -32.59 3.44
C LEU A 197 -17.28 -33.10 2.01
N GLY A 198 -18.20 -33.85 1.41
CA GLY A 198 -18.01 -34.40 0.06
C GLY A 198 -17.86 -33.32 -1.02
N GLU A 199 -18.58 -32.21 -0.93
CA GLU A 199 -18.39 -31.08 -1.85
C GLU A 199 -17.01 -30.46 -1.71
N THR A 200 -16.54 -30.27 -0.48
CA THR A 200 -15.16 -29.84 -0.18
C THR A 200 -14.14 -30.79 -0.81
N ALA A 201 -14.34 -32.11 -0.69
CA ALA A 201 -13.45 -33.10 -1.27
C ALA A 201 -13.39 -33.04 -2.81
N MET A 202 -14.53 -32.81 -3.46
CA MET A 202 -14.57 -32.59 -4.92
C MET A 202 -13.86 -31.30 -5.33
N LEU A 203 -14.04 -30.23 -4.55
CA LEU A 203 -13.45 -28.93 -4.82
C LEU A 203 -11.91 -28.98 -4.74
N ILE A 204 -11.35 -29.50 -3.63
CA ILE A 204 -9.89 -29.63 -3.48
C ILE A 204 -9.27 -30.59 -4.50
N SER A 205 -9.91 -31.73 -4.78
CA SER A 205 -9.34 -32.70 -5.71
C SER A 205 -9.42 -32.19 -7.15
N GLY A 206 -10.54 -31.54 -7.50
CA GLY A 206 -10.82 -31.07 -8.85
C GLY A 206 -10.08 -29.78 -9.21
N SER A 207 -10.13 -28.77 -8.35
CA SER A 207 -9.56 -27.45 -8.62
C SER A 207 -8.10 -27.33 -8.19
N CYS A 208 -7.74 -27.90 -7.04
CA CYS A 208 -6.38 -27.78 -6.50
C CYS A 208 -5.43 -28.89 -6.92
N GLY A 209 -5.98 -30.03 -7.37
CA GLY A 209 -5.20 -31.25 -7.57
C GLY A 209 -4.59 -31.78 -6.26
N LEU A 210 -5.14 -31.39 -5.11
CA LEU A 210 -4.68 -31.82 -3.80
C LEU A 210 -5.46 -33.06 -3.39
N ALA A 211 -4.76 -34.15 -3.06
CA ALA A 211 -5.43 -35.35 -2.60
C ALA A 211 -6.16 -35.10 -1.28
N VAL A 212 -7.35 -35.68 -1.13
CA VAL A 212 -8.19 -35.55 0.07
C VAL A 212 -7.44 -35.94 1.33
N THR A 213 -6.60 -36.98 1.28
CA THR A 213 -5.77 -37.44 2.39
C THR A 213 -4.71 -36.41 2.78
N ASP A 214 -4.11 -35.75 1.80
CA ASP A 214 -3.07 -34.75 2.03
C ASP A 214 -3.70 -33.50 2.63
N PHE A 215 -4.85 -33.05 2.11
CA PHE A 215 -5.62 -31.95 2.70
C PHE A 215 -6.04 -32.25 4.15
N ALA A 216 -6.56 -33.45 4.43
CA ALA A 216 -6.92 -33.87 5.78
C ALA A 216 -5.71 -33.90 6.73
N ALA A 217 -4.51 -34.21 6.22
CA ALA A 217 -3.28 -34.21 6.99
C ALA A 217 -2.82 -32.79 7.37
N LEU A 218 -3.21 -31.75 6.63
CA LEU A 218 -2.89 -30.36 6.93
C LEU A 218 -3.76 -29.77 8.06
N VAL A 219 -4.93 -30.34 8.34
CA VAL A 219 -5.86 -29.76 9.34
C VAL A 219 -5.27 -29.68 10.76
N PRO A 220 -4.60 -30.71 11.30
CA PRO A 220 -3.88 -30.59 12.57
C PRO A 220 -2.83 -29.49 12.58
N ASP A 221 -2.06 -29.32 11.49
CA ASP A 221 -0.99 -28.33 11.42
C ASP A 221 -1.55 -26.90 11.41
N VAL A 222 -2.63 -26.66 10.64
CA VAL A 222 -3.38 -25.40 10.67
C VAL A 222 -3.91 -25.12 12.07
N ALA A 223 -4.51 -26.11 12.74
CA ALA A 223 -5.04 -25.94 14.10
C ALA A 223 -3.95 -25.59 15.13
N VAL A 224 -2.76 -26.21 15.02
CA VAL A 224 -1.61 -25.90 15.89
C VAL A 224 -1.11 -24.47 15.63
N VAL A 225 -0.92 -24.09 14.37
CA VAL A 225 -0.47 -22.74 13.99
C VAL A 225 -1.45 -21.67 14.49
N LEU A 226 -2.76 -21.87 14.33
CA LEU A 226 -3.77 -20.90 14.80
C LEU A 226 -3.76 -20.75 16.32
N LYS A 227 -3.66 -21.87 17.04
CA LYS A 227 -3.57 -21.87 18.51
C LYS A 227 -2.29 -21.14 18.98
N ASP A 228 -1.16 -21.37 18.32
CA ASP A 228 0.11 -20.76 18.70
C ASP A 228 0.17 -19.27 18.32
N LEU A 229 -0.43 -18.87 17.18
CA LEU A 229 -0.67 -17.46 16.85
C LEU A 229 -1.57 -16.78 17.88
N HIS A 230 -2.60 -17.47 18.37
CA HIS A 230 -3.46 -16.97 19.45
C HIS A 230 -2.71 -16.83 20.78
N ALA A 231 -1.80 -17.74 21.10
CA ALA A 231 -0.91 -17.58 22.27
C ALA A 231 -0.03 -16.33 22.14
N ASP A 232 0.27 -15.92 20.91
CA ASP A 232 1.04 -14.74 20.54
C ASP A 232 0.21 -13.48 20.28
N LEU A 233 -1.07 -13.48 20.65
CA LEU A 233 -2.00 -12.40 20.31
C LEU A 233 -1.52 -11.01 20.73
N LEU A 234 -0.88 -10.87 21.89
CA LEU A 234 -0.32 -9.58 22.33
C LEU A 234 0.77 -9.05 21.40
N LEU A 235 1.59 -9.94 20.82
CA LEU A 235 2.62 -9.54 19.86
C LEU A 235 2.02 -9.20 18.49
N LEU A 236 0.97 -9.91 18.07
CA LEU A 236 0.22 -9.55 16.86
C LEU A 236 -0.47 -8.19 17.01
N GLN A 237 -1.06 -7.93 18.18
CA GLN A 237 -1.63 -6.64 18.55
C GLN A 237 -0.57 -5.54 18.58
N ASP A 238 0.60 -5.79 19.16
CA ASP A 238 1.73 -4.85 19.13
C ASP A 238 2.16 -4.51 17.69
N VAL A 239 2.26 -5.51 16.82
CA VAL A 239 2.59 -5.31 15.41
C VAL A 239 1.52 -4.47 14.71
N ALA A 240 0.24 -4.78 14.93
CA ALA A 240 -0.87 -4.02 14.36
C ALA A 240 -0.96 -2.59 14.90
N ASN A 241 -0.72 -2.40 16.20
CA ASN A 241 -0.68 -1.08 16.83
C ASN A 241 0.52 -0.27 16.33
N THR A 242 1.69 -0.89 16.14
CA THR A 242 2.84 -0.24 15.51
C THR A 242 2.47 0.19 14.09
N MET A 243 1.79 -0.67 13.32
CA MET A 243 1.26 -0.34 11.99
C MET A 243 0.33 0.85 11.99
N HIS A 244 -0.67 0.82 12.85
CA HIS A 244 -1.60 1.91 13.02
C HIS A 244 -0.87 3.20 13.40
N ASN A 245 -0.13 3.21 14.52
CA ASN A 245 0.57 4.40 15.03
C ASN A 245 1.57 4.98 14.04
N ALA A 246 2.32 4.14 13.31
CA ALA A 246 3.31 4.64 12.38
C ALA A 246 2.67 5.38 11.20
N HIS A 247 1.48 4.97 10.74
CA HIS A 247 0.73 5.76 9.76
C HIS A 247 0.34 7.16 10.29
N TRP A 248 0.20 7.33 11.61
CA TRP A 248 -0.24 8.59 12.25
C TRP A 248 0.88 9.51 12.70
N ASP A 249 2.00 8.97 13.19
CA ASP A 249 3.14 9.79 13.60
C ASP A 249 3.66 10.61 12.40
N ALA A 250 3.52 10.09 11.17
CA ALA A 250 3.81 10.84 9.95
C ALA A 250 2.94 12.11 9.81
N GLU A 251 1.67 12.05 10.18
CA GLU A 251 0.75 13.20 10.13
C GLU A 251 1.00 14.18 11.27
N GLN A 252 1.26 13.70 12.50
CA GLN A 252 1.64 14.60 13.60
C GLN A 252 2.95 15.34 13.32
N LEU A 253 3.91 14.70 12.65
CA LEU A 253 5.10 15.35 12.12
C LEU A 253 4.74 16.41 11.07
N GLN A 254 3.74 16.18 10.21
CA GLN A 254 3.25 17.18 9.26
C GLN A 254 2.61 18.37 9.99
N ASP A 255 1.72 18.15 10.95
CA ASP A 255 1.06 19.21 11.72
C ASP A 255 2.06 20.04 12.53
N ALA A 256 3.02 19.37 13.20
CA ALA A 256 4.08 20.05 13.92
C ALA A 256 4.96 20.92 13.01
N LEU A 257 5.13 20.53 11.74
CA LEU A 257 5.86 21.29 10.73
C LEU A 257 5.01 22.39 10.06
N GLN A 258 3.69 22.22 9.98
CA GLN A 258 2.74 23.25 9.51
C GLN A 258 2.55 24.39 10.53
N ILE A 259 2.77 24.14 11.82
CA ILE A 259 2.78 25.16 12.89
C ILE A 259 4.06 26.04 12.86
N LEU A 260 4.91 25.92 11.83
CA LEU A 260 5.92 26.96 11.60
C LEU A 260 5.21 28.30 11.30
N PRO A 261 5.46 29.35 12.08
CA PRO A 261 4.74 30.60 11.96
C PRO A 261 4.94 31.16 10.56
N ASN A 262 3.83 31.57 9.93
CA ASN A 262 3.80 32.31 8.67
C ASN A 262 5.09 33.13 8.49
N PRO A 263 5.87 32.96 7.41
CA PRO A 263 7.19 33.59 7.24
C PRO A 263 7.18 35.10 7.46
N SER A 264 6.02 35.74 7.29
CA SER A 264 5.77 37.14 7.62
C SER A 264 5.90 37.46 9.12
N ASN A 265 5.46 36.58 10.02
CA ASN A 265 5.58 36.70 11.47
C ASN A 265 7.02 36.46 11.95
N LEU A 266 7.74 35.52 11.34
CA LEU A 266 9.17 35.30 11.64
C LEU A 266 10.02 36.49 11.18
N ARG A 267 9.75 37.05 9.99
CA ARG A 267 10.38 38.31 9.54
C ARG A 267 10.03 39.50 10.43
N ARG A 268 8.78 39.61 10.90
CA ARG A 268 8.36 40.70 11.81
C ARG A 268 9.04 40.61 13.17
N ARG A 269 9.24 39.41 13.71
CA ARG A 269 9.99 39.16 14.96
C ARG A 269 11.50 39.37 14.81
N LEU A 270 12.08 39.01 13.66
CA LEU A 270 13.49 39.27 13.37
C LEU A 270 13.74 40.76 13.07
N ALA A 271 12.81 41.44 12.41
CA ALA A 271 12.87 42.89 12.19
C ALA A 271 12.67 43.68 13.50
N SER A 272 11.77 43.23 14.39
CA SER A 272 11.58 43.88 15.70
C SER A 272 12.78 43.67 16.62
N ARG A 273 13.42 42.49 16.59
CA ARG A 273 14.69 42.25 17.31
C ARG A 273 15.84 43.10 16.76
N ARG A 274 15.89 43.33 15.44
CA ARG A 274 16.90 44.20 14.82
C ARG A 274 16.68 45.70 15.12
N SER A 275 15.43 46.13 15.33
CA SER A 275 15.13 47.50 15.76
C SER A 275 15.39 47.77 17.25
N VAL A 276 15.39 46.73 18.09
CA VAL A 276 15.76 46.85 19.52
C VAL A 276 17.28 46.83 19.71
N GLN A 277 18.03 46.05 18.91
CA GLN A 277 19.50 45.99 19.01
C GLN A 277 20.26 47.18 18.39
N LEU A 278 19.58 48.13 17.73
CA LEU A 278 20.19 49.35 17.17
C LEU A 278 19.97 50.60 18.02
N LYS A 279 19.39 50.47 19.23
CA LYS A 279 19.24 51.58 20.19
C LYS A 279 20.14 51.50 21.42
N ASP A 280 20.80 50.36 21.67
CA ASP A 280 21.65 50.15 22.85
C ASP A 280 23.13 50.02 22.49
N ALA A 281 23.64 50.92 21.65
CA ALA A 281 25.06 51.07 21.39
C ALA A 281 25.44 52.55 21.32
N ASP A 282 25.13 53.28 22.39
CA ASP A 282 25.82 54.51 22.74
C ASP A 282 25.82 54.70 24.25
N THR A 283 26.95 55.18 24.76
CA THR A 283 27.29 55.56 26.14
C THR A 283 27.67 54.45 27.13
N ALA A 284 28.97 54.25 27.27
CA ALA A 284 29.63 53.81 28.50
C ALA A 284 30.34 55.03 29.12
N ALA A 285 29.94 55.44 30.33
CA ALA A 285 30.79 56.13 31.31
C ALA A 285 30.08 56.30 32.67
N ASP A 286 30.74 55.82 33.71
CA ASP A 286 30.86 56.33 35.08
C ASP A 286 29.69 56.35 36.12
N ILE A 287 29.99 55.63 37.22
CA ILE A 287 29.98 56.03 38.65
C ILE A 287 28.66 56.46 39.34
N ALA A 288 28.24 55.58 40.25
CA ALA A 288 27.76 55.74 41.64
C ALA A 288 26.89 56.93 42.12
N GLU A 289 25.91 56.52 42.95
CA GLU A 289 25.44 57.13 44.21
C GLU A 289 24.28 58.15 44.23
N PHE A 290 23.31 57.81 45.10
CA PHE A 290 22.56 58.68 46.02
C PHE A 290 21.26 59.43 45.60
N SER A 291 20.20 59.04 46.32
CA SER A 291 19.09 59.84 46.90
C SER A 291 17.83 60.24 46.12
N ARG A 292 16.71 59.75 46.69
CA ARG A 292 15.47 60.42 47.13
C ARG A 292 14.62 61.20 46.10
N GLY A 293 13.33 60.82 46.08
CA GLY A 293 12.26 61.75 46.46
C GLY A 293 11.16 62.04 45.45
N HIS A 294 9.99 61.42 45.70
CA HIS A 294 8.65 62.03 45.83
C HIS A 294 7.90 62.74 44.67
N VAL A 295 6.61 62.33 44.60
CA VAL A 295 5.35 63.07 44.33
C VAL A 295 4.80 63.15 42.89
N GLU A 296 3.60 62.55 42.78
CA GLU A 296 2.36 62.88 42.03
C GLU A 296 2.44 63.62 40.69
N ASP A 297 1.77 63.08 39.66
CA ASP A 297 0.43 63.55 39.26
C ASP A 297 -0.16 62.61 38.18
N GLY A 298 -1.49 62.51 38.13
CA GLY A 298 -2.24 61.53 37.37
C GLY A 298 -2.52 61.91 35.90
N SER A 299 -3.11 60.96 35.18
CA SER A 299 -4.24 61.22 34.27
C SER A 299 -4.74 59.92 33.61
N ASN A 300 -6.05 59.75 33.70
CA ASN A 300 -6.86 58.81 32.94
C ASN A 300 -6.68 59.01 31.43
N ILE A 301 -6.48 57.94 30.65
CA ILE A 301 -6.97 57.86 29.27
C ILE A 301 -7.63 56.50 29.05
N LEU A 302 -8.90 56.60 28.65
CA LEU A 302 -9.83 55.56 28.27
C LEU A 302 -9.34 54.70 27.09
N LEU A 303 -9.51 53.40 27.26
CA LEU A 303 -9.62 52.41 26.18
C LEU A 303 -10.77 52.80 25.26
N SER A 304 -10.46 53.05 23.99
CA SER A 304 -11.45 53.08 22.91
C SER A 304 -11.13 51.97 21.91
N ASP A 305 -12.15 51.16 21.67
CA ASP A 305 -12.27 50.15 20.63
C ASP A 305 -11.84 50.72 19.26
N VAL A 306 -10.82 50.11 18.68
CA VAL A 306 -10.57 50.21 17.24
C VAL A 306 -10.95 48.87 16.63
N SER A 307 -12.18 48.84 16.11
CA SER A 307 -12.62 47.86 15.11
C SER A 307 -11.73 47.99 13.87
N VAL A 308 -10.72 47.12 13.75
CA VAL A 308 -9.98 46.95 12.51
C VAL A 308 -10.80 46.01 11.63
N LYS A 309 -11.49 46.60 10.64
CA LYS A 309 -11.97 45.87 9.47
C LYS A 309 -10.75 45.38 8.69
N ASP A 310 -10.40 44.11 8.86
CA ASP A 310 -9.44 43.41 8.02
C ASP A 310 -10.02 43.28 6.61
N LYS A 311 -9.62 44.19 5.73
CA LYS A 311 -9.69 43.97 4.28
C LYS A 311 -8.56 42.99 3.94
N SER A 312 -8.92 41.73 3.71
CA SER A 312 -7.99 40.69 3.29
C SER A 312 -7.19 41.13 2.05
N ASN A 313 -5.90 41.38 2.23
CA ASN A 313 -4.94 41.65 1.15
C ASN A 313 -4.56 40.35 0.42
N THR A 314 -5.52 39.67 -0.20
CA THR A 314 -5.26 38.45 -1.00
C THR A 314 -4.37 38.70 -2.22
N ALA A 315 -4.28 39.95 -2.69
CA ALA A 315 -3.38 40.34 -3.78
C ALA A 315 -1.89 40.32 -3.39
N GLY A 316 -1.55 40.57 -2.12
CA GLY A 316 -0.16 40.59 -1.64
C GLY A 316 0.51 39.20 -1.66
N ASP A 317 -0.25 38.17 -1.32
CA ASP A 317 0.26 36.79 -1.25
C ASP A 317 0.52 36.17 -2.63
N LYS A 318 -0.29 36.51 -3.64
CA LYS A 318 -0.06 36.07 -5.02
C LYS A 318 1.23 36.66 -5.61
N LEU A 319 1.51 37.95 -5.35
CA LEU A 319 2.72 38.60 -5.83
C LEU A 319 3.98 38.08 -5.14
N SER A 320 3.93 37.88 -3.81
CA SER A 320 4.99 37.25 -3.01
C SER A 320 5.34 35.85 -3.53
N THR A 321 4.31 35.04 -3.81
CA THR A 321 4.43 33.70 -4.38
C THR A 321 5.16 33.70 -5.73
N ALA A 322 4.76 34.61 -6.65
CA ALA A 322 5.36 34.69 -7.97
C ALA A 322 6.83 35.16 -7.94
N LEU A 323 7.19 36.05 -7.00
CA LEU A 323 8.57 36.49 -6.81
C LEU A 323 9.45 35.37 -6.23
N HIS A 324 8.93 34.57 -5.30
CA HIS A 324 9.66 33.44 -4.73
C HIS A 324 9.97 32.38 -5.80
N ARG A 325 8.99 32.00 -6.63
CA ARG A 325 9.21 31.05 -7.74
C ARG A 325 10.26 31.56 -8.74
N ARG A 326 10.29 32.87 -9.03
CA ARG A 326 11.34 33.48 -9.87
C ARG A 326 12.72 33.40 -9.23
N SER A 327 12.83 33.54 -7.91
CA SER A 327 14.10 33.35 -7.19
C SER A 327 14.61 31.91 -7.28
N LEU A 328 13.73 30.92 -7.26
CA LEU A 328 14.10 29.50 -7.34
C LEU A 328 14.61 29.06 -8.72
N GLN A 329 14.35 29.84 -9.78
CA GLN A 329 14.79 29.54 -11.16
C GLN A 329 16.30 29.70 -11.37
N THR A 330 17.00 30.46 -10.53
CA THR A 330 18.40 30.81 -10.78
C THR A 330 19.40 29.76 -10.31
N ASN A 331 18.95 28.65 -9.70
CA ASN A 331 19.80 27.96 -8.73
C ASN A 331 19.89 26.42 -8.79
N THR A 332 19.65 25.74 -9.92
CA THR A 332 20.12 24.35 -10.22
C THR A 332 19.41 23.77 -11.45
N SER A 333 20.04 22.83 -12.17
CA SER A 333 19.46 22.14 -13.33
C SER A 333 18.29 21.19 -13.00
N SER A 334 18.09 20.85 -11.73
CA SER A 334 17.04 19.93 -11.28
C SER A 334 15.70 20.63 -10.97
N ARG A 335 15.68 21.96 -10.93
CA ARG A 335 14.50 22.77 -10.58
C ARG A 335 13.93 23.48 -11.80
N VAL A 336 12.67 23.21 -12.15
CA VAL A 336 12.04 23.73 -13.35
C VAL A 336 10.73 24.44 -13.07
N TYR A 337 10.75 25.78 -13.10
CA TYR A 337 9.61 26.64 -12.78
C TYR A 337 9.03 27.39 -13.99
N PHE A 338 9.53 27.15 -15.21
CA PHE A 338 8.92 27.74 -16.40
C PHE A 338 7.69 26.94 -16.83
N LEU A 339 6.68 27.64 -17.32
CA LEU A 339 5.50 27.01 -17.93
C LEU A 339 5.82 26.57 -19.36
N PRO A 340 5.12 25.55 -19.88
CA PRO A 340 5.26 25.18 -21.29
C PRO A 340 4.90 26.39 -22.19
N PRO A 341 5.72 26.69 -23.21
CA PRO A 341 5.50 27.85 -24.06
C PRO A 341 4.21 27.70 -24.88
N ASN A 342 3.47 28.80 -25.04
CA ASN A 342 2.22 28.86 -25.83
C ASN A 342 1.13 27.87 -25.37
N PHE A 343 1.14 27.48 -24.09
CA PHE A 343 0.14 26.60 -23.50
C PHE A 343 -0.67 27.35 -22.44
N THR A 344 -1.99 27.23 -22.49
CA THR A 344 -2.90 27.77 -21.48
C THR A 344 -3.63 26.60 -20.83
N PRO A 345 -3.41 26.33 -19.53
CA PRO A 345 -4.08 25.22 -18.87
C PRO A 345 -5.59 25.48 -18.80
N ALA A 346 -6.38 24.43 -19.03
CA ALA A 346 -7.80 24.42 -18.76
C ALA A 346 -8.07 24.51 -17.25
N ALA A 347 -9.22 25.09 -16.90
CA ALA A 347 -9.65 25.25 -15.51
C ALA A 347 -9.84 23.89 -14.80
N PRO A 348 -9.53 23.79 -13.50
CA PRO A 348 -9.69 22.54 -12.74
C PRO A 348 -11.14 22.05 -12.66
N ALA A 349 -12.12 22.95 -12.72
CA ALA A 349 -13.55 22.60 -12.75
C ALA A 349 -13.95 21.71 -13.94
N ASN A 350 -13.15 21.69 -15.02
CA ASN A 350 -13.40 20.84 -16.18
C ASN A 350 -12.75 19.45 -16.06
N MET A 351 -12.01 19.17 -14.98
CA MET A 351 -11.21 17.94 -14.79
C MET A 351 -10.47 17.49 -16.07
N PRO A 352 -9.65 18.38 -16.68
CA PRO A 352 -8.97 18.09 -17.94
C PRO A 352 -7.99 16.92 -17.76
N ALA A 353 -7.74 16.14 -18.81
CA ALA A 353 -6.75 15.06 -18.75
C ALA A 353 -5.38 15.56 -18.26
N LEU A 354 -4.81 14.87 -17.27
CA LEU A 354 -3.45 15.07 -16.76
C LEU A 354 -2.60 13.85 -17.05
N LEU A 355 -1.39 14.07 -17.55
CA LEU A 355 -0.35 13.04 -17.68
C LEU A 355 0.88 13.47 -16.87
N VAL A 356 0.94 13.00 -15.63
CA VAL A 356 1.91 13.43 -14.61
C VAL A 356 3.19 12.60 -14.71
N PRO A 357 4.37 13.21 -14.88
CA PRO A 357 5.64 12.48 -14.86
C PRO A 357 6.01 12.06 -13.44
N LEU A 358 6.44 10.81 -13.27
CA LEU A 358 6.99 10.26 -12.04
C LEU A 358 8.49 10.02 -12.20
N VAL A 359 9.28 10.43 -11.20
CA VAL A 359 10.71 10.10 -11.10
C VAL A 359 10.90 9.23 -9.88
N PHE A 360 11.38 8.00 -10.08
CA PHE A 360 11.68 7.08 -8.98
C PHE A 360 13.16 7.16 -8.62
N THR A 361 13.46 7.40 -7.35
CA THR A 361 14.82 7.43 -6.80
C THR A 361 14.99 6.24 -5.86
N ILE A 362 15.68 5.20 -6.33
CA ILE A 362 15.91 3.96 -5.57
C ILE A 362 17.16 4.14 -4.74
N MET A 363 16.99 4.34 -3.44
CA MET A 363 18.11 4.43 -2.50
C MET A 363 18.74 3.07 -2.32
N LEU A 364 20.07 3.05 -2.26
CA LEU A 364 20.90 1.85 -2.16
C LEU A 364 21.72 1.87 -0.88
N TYR A 365 22.30 0.74 -0.50
CA TYR A 365 23.21 0.66 0.64
C TYR A 365 24.33 -0.35 0.39
N ASN A 366 25.48 -0.16 1.03
CA ASN A 366 26.45 -1.25 1.17
C ASN A 366 26.04 -2.13 2.35
N ASP A 367 25.92 -3.43 2.12
CA ASP A 367 25.73 -4.39 3.20
C ASP A 367 27.06 -4.74 3.90
N SER A 368 26.99 -5.56 4.95
CA SER A 368 28.16 -5.97 5.74
C SER A 368 29.18 -6.78 4.94
N THR A 369 28.83 -7.28 3.75
CA THR A 369 29.71 -8.01 2.83
C THR A 369 30.27 -7.14 1.71
N GLY A 370 29.90 -5.84 1.68
CA GLY A 370 30.29 -4.91 0.61
C GLY A 370 29.44 -5.03 -0.67
N VAL A 371 28.37 -5.82 -0.65
CA VAL A 371 27.43 -5.93 -1.76
C VAL A 371 26.42 -4.78 -1.68
N ILE A 372 26.08 -4.20 -2.83
CA ILE A 372 25.07 -3.14 -2.92
C ILE A 372 23.67 -3.76 -2.83
N GLY A 373 22.90 -3.33 -1.83
CA GLY A 373 21.47 -3.63 -1.69
C GLY A 373 20.57 -2.42 -1.99
N PRO A 374 19.23 -2.59 -1.95
CA PRO A 374 18.53 -3.85 -1.72
C PRO A 374 18.75 -4.85 -2.86
N ASN A 375 18.63 -6.15 -2.60
CA ASN A 375 18.78 -7.15 -3.66
C ASN A 375 17.74 -6.92 -4.78
N GLN A 376 18.10 -7.22 -6.03
CA GLN A 376 17.27 -6.93 -7.21
C GLN A 376 16.99 -5.44 -7.49
N TYR A 377 17.77 -4.50 -6.93
CA TYR A 377 17.61 -3.08 -7.25
C TYR A 377 17.80 -2.78 -8.75
N ASP A 378 18.55 -3.61 -9.47
CA ASP A 378 18.74 -3.57 -10.92
C ASP A 378 17.45 -3.85 -11.69
N GLN A 379 16.51 -4.61 -11.09
CA GLN A 379 15.17 -4.86 -11.64
C GLN A 379 14.15 -3.76 -11.34
N ALA A 380 14.51 -2.74 -10.56
CA ALA A 380 13.60 -1.66 -10.18
C ALA A 380 12.86 -1.02 -11.37
N PRO A 381 13.45 -0.80 -12.56
CA PRO A 381 12.70 -0.29 -13.71
C PRO A 381 11.50 -1.15 -14.12
N ALA A 382 11.64 -2.48 -14.09
CA ALA A 382 10.55 -3.40 -14.42
C ALA A 382 9.48 -3.42 -13.32
N PHE A 383 9.91 -3.36 -12.06
CA PHE A 383 9.00 -3.29 -10.90
C PHE A 383 8.18 -2.00 -10.91
N VAL A 384 8.82 -0.87 -11.18
CA VAL A 384 8.18 0.45 -11.28
C VAL A 384 7.23 0.52 -12.48
N ASP A 385 7.62 -0.01 -13.65
CA ASP A 385 6.73 -0.07 -14.81
C ASP A 385 5.41 -0.82 -14.49
N ARG A 386 5.52 -2.01 -13.86
CA ARG A 386 4.35 -2.75 -13.37
C ARG A 386 3.50 -1.93 -12.39
N LEU A 387 4.15 -1.31 -11.41
CA LEU A 387 3.50 -0.52 -10.36
C LEU A 387 2.70 0.64 -10.95
N VAL A 388 3.28 1.39 -11.88
CA VAL A 388 2.66 2.56 -12.53
C VAL A 388 1.55 2.16 -13.50
N ARG A 389 1.65 1.00 -14.16
CA ARG A 389 0.53 0.47 -14.97
C ARG A 389 -0.70 0.21 -14.12
N GLN A 390 -0.53 -0.38 -12.94
CA GLN A 390 -1.63 -0.66 -12.01
C GLN A 390 -2.21 0.61 -11.41
N LEU A 391 -1.35 1.55 -11.00
CA LEU A 391 -1.73 2.91 -10.61
C LEU A 391 -2.63 3.56 -11.67
N ASN A 392 -2.23 3.53 -12.94
CA ASN A 392 -2.98 4.12 -14.05
C ASN A 392 -4.33 3.46 -14.30
N LEU A 393 -4.48 2.17 -14.02
CA LEU A 393 -5.77 1.50 -14.11
C LEU A 393 -6.70 2.05 -13.04
N MET A 394 -6.24 2.18 -11.80
CA MET A 394 -7.04 2.69 -10.69
C MET A 394 -7.33 4.20 -10.78
N SER A 395 -6.40 4.99 -11.32
CA SER A 395 -6.54 6.46 -11.39
C SER A 395 -7.21 6.95 -12.67
N LYS A 396 -7.30 6.13 -13.72
CA LYS A 396 -7.90 6.52 -15.01
C LYS A 396 -9.26 7.23 -14.89
N PRO A 397 -10.21 6.78 -14.03
CA PRO A 397 -11.51 7.43 -13.92
C PRO A 397 -11.43 8.90 -13.48
N THR A 398 -10.35 9.32 -12.81
CA THR A 398 -10.18 10.71 -12.36
C THR A 398 -9.67 11.65 -13.44
N ASN A 399 -9.40 11.17 -14.66
CA ASN A 399 -8.64 11.89 -15.70
C ASN A 399 -7.20 12.25 -15.29
N ILE A 400 -6.64 11.60 -14.27
CA ILE A 400 -5.24 11.76 -13.87
C ILE A 400 -4.49 10.45 -14.13
N GLN A 401 -3.52 10.50 -15.04
CA GLN A 401 -2.64 9.38 -15.36
C GLN A 401 -1.17 9.77 -15.17
N PHE A 402 -0.31 8.76 -15.18
CA PHE A 402 1.08 8.85 -14.80
C PHE A 402 1.97 8.14 -15.82
N PHE A 403 3.22 8.58 -15.92
CA PHE A 403 4.24 7.84 -16.66
C PHE A 403 5.59 7.91 -15.96
N VAL A 404 6.37 6.86 -16.15
CA VAL A 404 7.73 6.78 -15.60
C VAL A 404 8.65 7.63 -16.47
N LYS A 405 9.10 8.76 -15.92
CA LYS A 405 10.06 9.65 -16.57
C LYS A 405 11.49 9.18 -16.41
N ASP A 406 11.85 8.72 -15.21
CA ASP A 406 13.17 8.16 -14.91
C ASP A 406 13.09 7.20 -13.71
N VAL A 407 14.00 6.21 -13.67
CA VAL A 407 14.22 5.31 -12.54
C VAL A 407 15.70 5.34 -12.21
N ARG A 408 16.05 6.05 -11.13
CA ARG A 408 17.41 6.27 -10.68
C ARG A 408 17.81 5.16 -9.71
N ASN A 409 18.47 4.13 -10.21
CA ASN A 409 18.92 2.97 -9.43
C ASN A 409 20.42 2.63 -9.66
N ASN A 410 21.20 3.51 -10.28
CA ASN A 410 22.61 3.29 -10.60
C ASN A 410 23.50 4.24 -9.77
N ALA A 411 24.17 3.71 -8.74
CA ALA A 411 25.07 4.48 -7.87
C ALA A 411 26.32 5.04 -8.58
N THR A 412 26.79 4.42 -9.67
CA THR A 412 27.92 4.97 -10.43
C THR A 412 27.51 6.26 -11.15
N ARG A 413 26.29 6.30 -11.69
CA ARG A 413 25.74 7.51 -12.34
C ARG A 413 25.24 8.54 -11.33
N TYR A 414 24.71 8.09 -10.19
CA TYR A 414 24.12 8.92 -9.16
C TYR A 414 24.70 8.53 -7.78
N PRO A 415 25.90 9.03 -7.42
CA PRO A 415 26.58 8.62 -6.18
C PRO A 415 25.78 8.89 -4.90
N SER A 416 24.89 9.88 -4.90
CA SER A 416 24.00 10.21 -3.78
C SER A 416 22.99 9.11 -3.43
N LEU A 417 22.79 8.10 -4.29
CA LEU A 417 21.91 6.97 -4.02
C LEU A 417 22.51 5.99 -3.02
N LEU A 418 23.84 5.90 -2.93
CA LEU A 418 24.51 4.85 -2.14
C LEU A 418 24.75 5.32 -0.71
N LEU A 419 23.98 4.76 0.23
CA LEU A 419 24.13 5.00 1.66
C LEU A 419 25.21 4.08 2.25
N SER A 420 25.79 4.54 3.36
CA SER A 420 26.95 3.89 3.99
C SER A 420 26.65 2.51 4.58
N SER A 421 25.41 2.25 4.97
CA SER A 421 24.99 0.98 5.55
C SER A 421 23.50 0.75 5.42
N ARG A 422 23.08 -0.51 5.55
CA ARG A 422 21.67 -0.89 5.65
C ARG A 422 20.93 -0.17 6.78
N ASN A 423 21.57 -0.01 7.94
CA ASN A 423 20.95 0.68 9.07
C ASN A 423 20.59 2.14 8.73
N VAL A 424 21.49 2.87 8.05
CA VAL A 424 21.21 4.24 7.58
C VAL A 424 20.06 4.24 6.58
N TRP A 425 20.05 3.27 5.66
CA TRP A 425 19.01 3.12 4.66
C TRP A 425 17.62 2.79 5.25
N LEU A 426 17.55 1.96 6.30
CA LEU A 426 16.31 1.64 7.00
C LEU A 426 15.72 2.83 7.75
N ASN A 427 16.57 3.71 8.28
CA ASN A 427 16.15 4.86 9.09
C ASN A 427 15.96 6.14 8.30
N MET A 428 16.48 6.22 7.06
CA MET A 428 16.45 7.42 6.21
C MET A 428 15.07 8.11 6.12
N PRO A 429 13.94 7.38 5.98
CA PRO A 429 12.62 8.01 5.88
C PRO A 429 12.10 8.54 7.22
N PHE A 430 12.61 8.02 8.34
CA PHE A 430 11.99 8.17 9.66
C PHE A 430 12.84 9.00 10.63
N CYS A 431 14.07 9.33 10.27
CA CYS A 431 14.96 10.10 11.13
C CYS A 431 14.76 11.62 10.99
N THR A 432 15.31 12.39 11.93
CA THR A 432 15.23 13.86 11.98
C THR A 432 16.57 14.56 11.77
N ALA A 433 17.63 13.79 11.51
CA ALA A 433 18.99 14.28 11.33
C ALA A 433 19.28 14.69 9.87
N VAL A 434 20.47 15.22 9.64
CA VAL A 434 21.01 15.39 8.28
C VAL A 434 21.10 14.02 7.61
N GLY A 435 20.68 13.93 6.34
CA GLY A 435 20.62 12.68 5.59
C GLY A 435 19.23 12.02 5.58
N CYS A 436 18.25 12.58 6.28
CA CYS A 436 16.88 12.07 6.35
C CYS A 436 15.98 12.72 5.30
N LEU A 437 14.82 12.12 5.03
CA LEU A 437 13.87 12.64 4.03
C LEU A 437 13.11 13.91 4.44
N ASN A 438 13.16 14.30 5.72
CA ASN A 438 12.68 15.61 6.17
C ASN A 438 13.73 16.73 6.04
N ASP A 439 14.98 16.40 5.74
CA ASP A 439 16.04 17.38 5.51
C ASP A 439 15.98 17.93 4.07
N ALA A 440 15.68 19.22 3.94
CA ALA A 440 15.57 19.89 2.65
C ALA A 440 16.86 19.84 1.83
N SER A 441 18.03 19.82 2.47
CA SER A 441 19.33 19.70 1.78
C SER A 441 19.49 18.32 1.15
N THR A 442 19.25 17.27 1.94
CA THR A 442 19.25 15.88 1.47
C THR A 442 18.28 15.69 0.31
N VAL A 443 17.01 16.07 0.48
CA VAL A 443 15.99 15.89 -0.57
C VAL A 443 16.33 16.68 -1.83
N SER A 444 16.88 17.89 -1.71
CA SER A 444 17.28 18.70 -2.86
C SER A 444 18.32 18.01 -3.76
N ASN A 445 19.15 17.14 -3.21
CA ASN A 445 20.14 16.35 -3.96
C ASN A 445 19.53 15.09 -4.62
N LEU A 446 18.37 14.64 -4.14
CA LEU A 446 17.68 13.44 -4.59
C LEU A 446 16.63 13.72 -5.66
N ILE A 447 16.03 14.91 -5.66
CA ILE A 447 15.00 15.27 -6.64
C ILE A 447 15.57 15.53 -8.04
N TYR A 448 14.75 15.26 -9.04
CA TYR A 448 15.01 15.56 -10.44
C TYR A 448 13.72 16.03 -11.12
N ASP A 449 13.84 16.98 -12.04
CA ASP A 449 12.73 17.57 -12.77
C ASP A 449 11.56 18.08 -11.89
N TRP A 450 11.89 18.66 -10.74
CA TRP A 450 10.90 19.13 -9.78
C TRP A 450 10.67 20.65 -9.94
N PRO A 451 9.47 21.21 -9.71
CA PRO A 451 8.20 20.55 -9.38
C PRO A 451 7.38 20.14 -10.62
N ARG A 452 8.01 19.92 -11.79
CA ARG A 452 7.28 19.42 -12.98
C ARG A 452 6.90 17.94 -12.91
N SER A 453 7.53 17.20 -12.00
CA SER A 453 7.32 15.78 -11.74
C SER A 453 7.16 15.50 -10.26
N ILE A 454 6.43 14.44 -9.95
CA ILE A 454 6.37 13.88 -8.60
C ILE A 454 7.58 12.98 -8.42
N ASN A 455 8.38 13.27 -7.39
CA ASN A 455 9.57 12.50 -7.06
C ASN A 455 9.22 11.45 -5.99
N VAL A 456 9.30 10.17 -6.36
CA VAL A 456 9.04 9.03 -5.50
C VAL A 456 10.37 8.48 -4.99
N ILE A 457 10.64 8.64 -3.70
CA ILE A 457 11.87 8.15 -3.06
C ILE A 457 11.60 6.76 -2.47
N VAL A 458 12.40 5.77 -2.87
CA VAL A 458 12.26 4.38 -2.43
C VAL A 458 13.42 4.02 -1.52
N ALA A 459 13.13 3.77 -0.24
CA ALA A 459 14.11 3.40 0.79
C ALA A 459 13.41 2.62 1.91
N ALA A 460 14.16 2.08 2.86
CA ALA A 460 13.64 1.23 3.92
C ALA A 460 12.79 0.03 3.44
N ASP A 461 12.40 -0.81 4.38
CA ASP A 461 11.51 -1.95 4.16
C ASP A 461 10.91 -2.34 5.52
N THR A 462 9.99 -3.30 5.50
CA THR A 462 9.30 -3.77 6.70
C THR A 462 10.22 -4.39 7.76
N ALA A 463 11.47 -4.73 7.44
CA ALA A 463 12.43 -5.21 8.44
C ALA A 463 13.02 -4.07 9.28
N SER A 464 12.73 -2.80 8.96
CA SER A 464 13.05 -1.64 9.81
C SER A 464 12.35 -1.70 11.17
N GLY A 465 11.29 -2.50 11.30
CA GLY A 465 10.41 -2.51 12.46
C GLY A 465 9.41 -1.34 12.45
N ASN A 466 9.57 -0.38 11.54
CA ASN A 466 8.55 0.55 11.13
C ASN A 466 7.63 -0.13 10.10
N SER A 467 6.38 0.28 10.13
CA SER A 467 5.25 -0.32 9.43
C SER A 467 4.59 0.63 8.43
N ILE A 468 5.10 1.86 8.32
CA ILE A 468 4.77 2.79 7.24
C ILE A 468 5.24 2.20 5.92
N LEU A 469 4.32 2.02 4.98
CA LEU A 469 4.64 1.53 3.63
C LEU A 469 4.96 2.64 2.64
N GLY A 470 4.49 3.85 2.95
CA GLY A 470 4.67 5.08 2.19
C GLY A 470 4.16 6.28 2.98
N TYR A 471 4.53 7.48 2.55
CA TYR A 471 3.91 8.72 3.02
C TYR A 471 4.04 9.80 1.94
N ALA A 472 3.14 10.78 1.99
CA ALA A 472 3.24 12.03 1.25
C ALA A 472 2.70 13.21 2.09
N TYR A 473 3.05 14.42 1.69
CA TYR A 473 2.53 15.63 2.31
C TYR A 473 1.20 16.02 1.67
N VAL A 474 0.22 16.43 2.49
CA VAL A 474 -1.11 16.84 2.03
C VAL A 474 -1.30 18.34 2.18
N PRO A 475 -1.47 19.09 1.08
CA PRO A 475 -0.97 18.79 -0.26
C PRO A 475 0.55 18.98 -0.30
N ALA A 476 1.18 18.42 -1.33
CA ALA A 476 2.62 18.57 -1.48
C ALA A 476 3.01 19.99 -1.91
N SER A 477 4.23 20.40 -1.54
CA SER A 477 4.78 21.72 -1.83
C SER A 477 5.51 21.78 -3.17
N ASP A 478 5.23 22.82 -3.97
CA ASP A 478 6.03 23.20 -5.14
C ASP A 478 7.23 24.13 -4.80
N ARG A 479 7.47 24.43 -3.51
CA ARG A 479 8.53 25.35 -3.05
C ARG A 479 9.55 24.71 -2.13
N THR A 480 9.10 23.71 -1.36
CA THR A 480 9.93 23.02 -0.38
C THR A 480 10.05 21.55 -0.80
N PRO A 481 11.17 21.13 -1.43
CA PRO A 481 11.34 19.77 -1.91
C PRO A 481 11.08 18.68 -0.88
N SER A 482 11.51 18.87 0.38
CA SER A 482 11.27 17.88 1.44
C SER A 482 9.78 17.68 1.75
N SER A 483 8.94 18.68 1.49
CA SER A 483 7.47 18.58 1.57
C SER A 483 6.82 18.32 0.20
N GLY A 484 7.62 17.97 -0.81
CA GLY A 484 7.23 17.85 -2.21
C GLY A 484 7.55 16.50 -2.83
N ILE A 485 7.82 15.48 -2.01
CA ILE A 485 8.12 14.10 -2.43
C ILE A 485 6.98 13.15 -2.03
N VAL A 486 7.02 11.96 -2.63
CA VAL A 486 6.33 10.76 -2.16
C VAL A 486 7.40 9.79 -1.67
N PHE A 487 7.17 9.12 -0.55
CA PHE A 487 8.02 8.04 -0.07
C PHE A 487 7.32 6.69 -0.24
N LEU A 488 8.08 5.65 -0.61
CA LEU A 488 7.64 4.26 -0.55
C LEU A 488 8.74 3.35 0.01
N THR A 489 8.34 2.29 0.70
CA THR A 489 9.24 1.19 1.08
C THR A 489 9.66 0.36 -0.13
N TRP A 490 10.84 -0.29 -0.05
CA TRP A 490 11.33 -1.17 -1.11
C TRP A 490 10.36 -2.32 -1.40
N ASP A 491 9.72 -2.88 -0.37
CA ASP A 491 8.76 -3.96 -0.56
C ASP A 491 7.41 -3.50 -1.09
N SER A 492 7.04 -2.22 -1.01
CA SER A 492 5.96 -1.65 -1.82
C SER A 492 6.26 -1.66 -3.33
N VAL A 493 7.54 -1.63 -3.71
CA VAL A 493 7.95 -1.61 -5.12
C VAL A 493 8.32 -3.02 -5.63
N SER A 494 9.00 -3.83 -4.82
CA SER A 494 9.47 -5.15 -5.24
C SER A 494 8.34 -6.14 -5.50
N THR A 495 8.48 -6.97 -6.54
CA THR A 495 7.53 -8.06 -6.86
C THR A 495 7.63 -9.24 -5.90
N SER A 496 8.68 -9.33 -5.09
CA SER A 496 8.73 -10.24 -3.92
C SER A 496 8.03 -9.66 -2.69
N GLY A 497 7.55 -8.43 -2.78
CA GLY A 497 6.79 -7.72 -1.75
C GLY A 497 5.35 -7.47 -2.16
N TYR A 498 4.85 -6.31 -1.77
CA TYR A 498 3.47 -5.87 -1.97
C TYR A 498 3.12 -5.54 -3.42
N ASN A 499 4.10 -5.37 -4.32
CA ASN A 499 3.87 -5.24 -5.76
C ASN A 499 3.64 -6.61 -6.44
N SER A 500 2.74 -7.42 -5.86
CA SER A 500 2.43 -8.76 -6.37
C SER A 500 0.97 -9.16 -6.13
N PRO A 501 0.42 -10.08 -6.95
CA PRO A 501 -0.96 -10.53 -6.79
C PRO A 501 -1.22 -11.28 -5.47
N ALA A 502 -0.20 -11.93 -4.90
CA ALA A 502 -0.30 -12.59 -3.59
C ALA A 502 -0.64 -11.61 -2.46
N TYR A 503 -0.30 -10.33 -2.65
CA TYR A 503 -0.67 -9.22 -1.78
C TYR A 503 -1.70 -8.31 -2.42
N PHE A 504 -2.51 -8.82 -3.36
CA PHE A 504 -3.54 -8.03 -4.04
C PHE A 504 -3.03 -6.74 -4.68
N ASN A 505 -1.76 -6.75 -5.12
CA ASN A 505 -1.09 -5.59 -5.71
C ASN A 505 -1.04 -4.36 -4.79
N TYR A 506 -0.98 -4.60 -3.47
CA TYR A 506 -1.05 -3.55 -2.46
C TYR A 506 -0.02 -2.43 -2.64
N GLY A 507 1.15 -2.73 -3.20
CA GLY A 507 2.17 -1.72 -3.50
C GLY A 507 1.67 -0.63 -4.46
N ALA A 508 0.89 -1.00 -5.48
CA ALA A 508 0.34 -0.03 -6.44
C ALA A 508 -0.76 0.82 -5.79
N PHE A 509 -1.53 0.23 -4.88
CA PHE A 509 -2.48 0.95 -4.04
C PHE A 509 -1.75 1.95 -3.13
N THR A 510 -0.68 1.54 -2.44
CA THR A 510 0.13 2.44 -1.61
C THR A 510 0.64 3.61 -2.45
N LEU A 511 1.19 3.36 -3.65
CA LEU A 511 1.61 4.44 -4.53
C LEU A 511 0.46 5.38 -4.90
N LEU A 512 -0.73 4.85 -5.21
CA LEU A 512 -1.91 5.65 -5.52
C LEU A 512 -2.31 6.52 -4.33
N HIS A 513 -2.43 5.91 -3.15
CA HIS A 513 -2.78 6.58 -1.90
C HIS A 513 -1.86 7.77 -1.62
N GLU A 514 -0.54 7.54 -1.64
CA GLU A 514 0.43 8.60 -1.39
C GLU A 514 0.46 9.68 -2.48
N ILE A 515 0.26 9.30 -3.75
CA ILE A 515 0.16 10.30 -4.82
C ILE A 515 -1.10 11.15 -4.64
N PHE A 516 -2.24 10.59 -4.27
CA PHE A 516 -3.45 11.39 -4.10
C PHE A 516 -3.40 12.29 -2.85
N HIS A 517 -2.67 11.89 -1.81
CA HIS A 517 -2.22 12.81 -0.76
C HIS A 517 -1.40 13.97 -1.31
N HIS A 518 -0.39 13.68 -2.14
CA HIS A 518 0.42 14.70 -2.81
C HIS A 518 -0.44 15.68 -3.64
N LEU A 519 -1.54 15.18 -4.24
CA LEU A 519 -2.51 15.95 -5.02
C LEU A 519 -3.60 16.64 -4.16
N GLY A 520 -3.58 16.48 -2.83
CA GLY A 520 -4.40 17.24 -1.88
C GLY A 520 -5.61 16.52 -1.30
N LEU A 521 -5.69 15.19 -1.41
CA LEU A 521 -6.70 14.40 -0.71
C LEU A 521 -6.26 14.09 0.71
N HIS A 522 -7.22 14.15 1.65
CA HIS A 522 -7.05 13.62 3.01
C HIS A 522 -7.65 12.22 3.08
N HIS A 523 -7.43 11.53 4.19
CA HIS A 523 -8.19 10.31 4.48
C HIS A 523 -9.65 10.64 4.80
N PRO A 524 -10.62 9.74 4.50
CA PRO A 524 -12.06 9.96 4.76
C PRO A 524 -12.44 10.18 6.22
N PHE A 525 -11.58 9.78 7.17
CA PHE A 525 -11.74 10.03 8.60
C PHE A 525 -11.05 11.33 9.06
N GLY A 526 -10.69 12.20 8.11
CA GLY A 526 -10.09 13.50 8.34
C GLY A 526 -8.60 13.46 8.76
N PRO A 527 -7.98 14.64 8.93
CA PRO A 527 -6.56 14.78 9.29
C PRO A 527 -6.29 14.69 10.81
N SER A 528 -7.34 14.53 11.62
CA SER A 528 -7.23 14.60 13.08
C SER A 528 -6.82 13.26 13.67
N ALA A 529 -5.83 13.27 14.56
CA ALA A 529 -5.44 12.08 15.32
C ALA A 529 -6.47 11.66 16.40
N GLN A 530 -7.52 12.47 16.64
CA GLN A 530 -8.48 12.26 17.72
C GLN A 530 -9.79 11.59 17.30
N TYR A 531 -9.90 11.19 16.03
CA TYR A 531 -11.00 10.42 15.44
C TYR A 531 -12.38 10.76 15.97
N THR A 532 -13.10 11.56 15.22
CA THR A 532 -14.48 11.90 15.55
C THR A 532 -15.34 11.81 14.32
N CYS A 533 -16.63 11.51 14.51
CA CYS A 533 -17.61 11.62 13.43
C CYS A 533 -17.87 13.07 12.96
N ASN A 534 -17.16 14.06 13.52
CA ASN A 534 -17.22 15.45 13.07
C ASN A 534 -15.98 15.86 12.27
N ASP A 535 -14.96 14.99 12.19
CA ASP A 535 -13.82 15.20 11.32
C ASP A 535 -14.25 14.97 9.87
N ASP A 536 -13.61 15.69 8.95
CA ASP A 536 -13.98 15.74 7.54
C ASP A 536 -12.72 15.71 6.68
N ASP A 537 -12.78 15.00 5.56
CA ASP A 537 -11.74 14.99 4.53
C ASP A 537 -11.90 16.13 3.51
N TYR A 538 -12.92 16.95 3.73
CA TYR A 538 -13.33 18.10 2.94
C TYR A 538 -13.75 17.72 1.52
N VAL A 539 -14.38 16.55 1.40
CA VAL A 539 -15.01 16.06 0.19
C VAL A 539 -16.48 15.72 0.54
N ILE A 540 -17.42 16.26 -0.23
CA ILE A 540 -18.84 16.22 0.16
C ILE A 540 -19.50 14.85 -0.07
N ASP A 541 -18.94 14.03 -0.96
CA ASP A 541 -19.50 12.75 -1.37
C ASP A 541 -18.76 11.55 -0.76
N THR A 542 -17.85 11.79 0.18
CA THR A 542 -17.25 10.81 1.09
C THR A 542 -18.03 10.84 2.41
N PRO A 543 -18.62 9.72 2.85
CA PRO A 543 -19.29 9.63 4.14
C PRO A 543 -18.37 9.94 5.33
N SER A 544 -18.92 10.58 6.36
CA SER A 544 -18.21 10.75 7.63
C SER A 544 -17.86 9.40 8.22
N THR A 545 -16.57 9.21 8.52
CA THR A 545 -16.03 7.96 9.05
C THR A 545 -15.27 8.28 10.34
N PHE A 546 -15.42 7.48 11.40
CA PHE A 546 -14.77 7.77 12.68
C PHE A 546 -13.24 7.66 12.59
N GLY A 547 -12.74 6.62 11.92
CA GLY A 547 -11.33 6.30 11.82
C GLY A 547 -11.06 5.33 10.67
N PRO A 548 -9.83 4.87 10.46
CA PRO A 548 -9.56 3.88 9.43
C PRO A 548 -10.33 2.58 9.70
N ALA A 549 -10.69 1.84 8.65
CA ALA A 549 -11.41 0.57 8.80
C ALA A 549 -10.65 -0.45 9.68
N ASN A 550 -9.31 -0.35 9.73
CA ASN A 550 -8.47 -1.18 10.59
C ASN A 550 -8.44 -0.76 12.08
N TYR A 551 -9.06 0.37 12.46
CA TYR A 551 -9.19 0.80 13.85
C TYR A 551 -10.12 -0.13 14.65
N TYR A 552 -11.22 -0.56 14.01
CA TYR A 552 -12.21 -1.42 14.64
C TYR A 552 -11.97 -2.88 14.27
N SER A 553 -11.46 -3.66 15.21
CA SER A 553 -11.17 -5.09 15.00
C SER A 553 -12.36 -5.90 14.47
N SER A 554 -13.57 -5.64 14.95
CA SER A 554 -14.80 -6.30 14.49
C SER A 554 -15.16 -5.94 13.05
N ILE A 555 -15.12 -4.65 12.69
CA ILE A 555 -15.38 -4.19 11.31
C ILE A 555 -14.30 -4.73 10.38
N TYR A 556 -13.02 -4.65 10.79
CA TYR A 556 -11.90 -5.05 9.96
C TYR A 556 -11.93 -6.54 9.57
N SER A 557 -12.23 -7.42 10.53
CA SER A 557 -12.37 -8.86 10.25
C SER A 557 -13.60 -9.16 9.37
N THR A 558 -14.72 -8.48 9.60
CA THR A 558 -15.94 -8.61 8.78
C THR A 558 -15.69 -8.12 7.35
N ALA A 559 -15.06 -6.96 7.19
CA ALA A 559 -14.65 -6.39 5.91
C ALA A 559 -13.73 -7.32 5.14
N MET A 560 -12.80 -7.98 5.82
CA MET A 560 -11.91 -8.93 5.17
C MET A 560 -12.63 -10.15 4.60
N SER A 561 -13.54 -10.76 5.37
CA SER A 561 -14.38 -11.87 4.90
C SER A 561 -15.25 -11.43 3.72
N TYR A 562 -15.94 -10.30 3.88
CA TYR A 562 -16.80 -9.70 2.87
C TYR A 562 -16.07 -9.38 1.56
N CYS A 563 -14.93 -8.69 1.63
CA CYS A 563 -14.15 -8.32 0.45
C CYS A 563 -13.53 -9.54 -0.25
N LEU A 564 -13.13 -10.59 0.50
CA LEU A 564 -12.74 -11.87 -0.11
C LEU A 564 -13.91 -12.45 -0.90
N GLU A 565 -15.10 -12.55 -0.30
CA GLU A 565 -16.30 -13.04 -0.98
C GLU A 565 -16.61 -12.21 -2.24
N VAL A 566 -16.63 -10.88 -2.16
CA VAL A 566 -16.87 -10.01 -3.33
C VAL A 566 -15.80 -10.23 -4.40
N PHE A 567 -14.52 -10.27 -4.03
CA PHE A 567 -13.42 -10.45 -4.97
C PHE A 567 -13.59 -11.75 -5.79
N TRP A 568 -13.91 -12.84 -5.10
CA TRP A 568 -13.99 -14.15 -5.71
C TRP A 568 -15.33 -14.43 -6.40
N THR A 569 -16.45 -14.03 -5.81
CA THR A 569 -17.78 -14.23 -6.43
C THR A 569 -17.97 -13.34 -7.66
N LYS A 570 -17.53 -12.07 -7.60
CA LYS A 570 -17.72 -11.12 -8.70
C LYS A 570 -16.69 -11.28 -9.80
N TYR A 571 -15.41 -11.47 -9.44
CA TYR A 571 -14.33 -11.48 -10.43
C TYR A 571 -13.75 -12.87 -10.66
N GLY A 572 -14.10 -13.88 -9.86
CA GLY A 572 -13.55 -15.24 -10.00
C GLY A 572 -12.04 -15.27 -9.82
N GLY A 573 -11.47 -14.38 -9.00
CA GLY A 573 -10.02 -14.23 -8.85
C GLY A 573 -9.28 -13.67 -10.07
N ASN A 574 -10.01 -13.26 -11.10
CA ASN A 574 -9.43 -12.81 -12.37
C ASN A 574 -9.06 -11.32 -12.30
N TRP A 575 -7.76 -11.05 -12.28
CA TRP A 575 -7.24 -9.69 -12.26
C TRP A 575 -7.56 -8.85 -13.50
N ASP A 576 -7.74 -9.46 -14.68
CA ASP A 576 -8.16 -8.72 -15.88
C ASP A 576 -9.55 -8.09 -15.66
N ARG A 577 -10.50 -8.85 -15.06
CA ARG A 577 -11.85 -8.34 -14.71
C ARG A 577 -11.84 -7.29 -13.61
N VAL A 578 -10.97 -7.49 -12.61
CA VAL A 578 -10.76 -6.50 -11.54
C VAL A 578 -10.30 -5.20 -12.17
N TYR A 579 -9.23 -5.21 -12.97
CA TYR A 579 -8.68 -4.01 -13.59
C TYR A 579 -9.61 -3.34 -14.59
N GLU A 580 -10.36 -4.12 -15.39
CA GLU A 580 -11.42 -3.59 -16.23
C GLU A 580 -12.37 -2.72 -15.40
N THR A 581 -12.84 -3.27 -14.28
CA THR A 581 -13.78 -2.59 -13.38
C THR A 581 -13.16 -1.38 -12.68
N LEU A 582 -11.94 -1.50 -12.13
CA LEU A 582 -11.25 -0.40 -11.46
C LEU A 582 -10.99 0.77 -12.44
N SER A 583 -10.76 0.47 -13.72
CA SER A 583 -10.46 1.47 -14.76
C SER A 583 -11.63 2.34 -15.22
N THR A 584 -12.84 2.06 -14.73
CA THR A 584 -14.06 2.80 -15.08
C THR A 584 -14.80 3.37 -13.88
N ARG A 585 -14.37 3.04 -12.66
CA ARG A 585 -15.12 3.33 -11.44
C ARG A 585 -14.66 4.64 -10.80
N LEU A 586 -15.53 5.65 -10.81
CA LEU A 586 -15.34 6.94 -10.13
C LEU A 586 -16.45 7.18 -9.08
N GLU A 587 -17.06 6.12 -8.58
CA GLU A 587 -18.16 6.23 -7.62
C GLU A 587 -18.08 5.08 -6.62
N VAL A 588 -18.75 5.27 -5.50
CA VAL A 588 -18.85 4.28 -4.44
C VAL A 588 -19.65 3.08 -4.98
N PRO A 589 -19.08 1.86 -5.04
CA PRO A 589 -19.80 0.68 -5.49
C PRO A 589 -21.01 0.40 -4.60
N GLU A 590 -22.09 -0.13 -5.16
CA GLU A 590 -23.23 -0.63 -4.37
C GLU A 590 -22.78 -1.65 -3.30
N ALA A 591 -21.82 -2.52 -3.65
CA ALA A 591 -21.22 -3.48 -2.74
C ALA A 591 -20.37 -2.83 -1.62
N ASP A 592 -20.07 -1.53 -1.68
CA ASP A 592 -19.40 -0.82 -0.58
C ASP A 592 -20.41 -0.07 0.31
N MET A 593 -21.70 -0.06 -0.06
CA MET A 593 -22.78 0.65 0.65
C MET A 593 -23.33 -0.16 1.83
N ASN A 594 -22.46 -0.50 2.77
CA ASN A 594 -22.75 -1.46 3.83
C ASN A 594 -23.11 -0.78 5.15
N ALA A 595 -24.39 -0.84 5.55
CA ALA A 595 -24.82 -0.29 6.85
C ALA A 595 -24.15 -0.94 8.08
N TRP A 596 -23.64 -2.17 7.95
CA TRP A 596 -22.90 -2.82 9.04
C TRP A 596 -21.49 -2.25 9.24
N ALA A 597 -20.96 -1.55 8.24
CA ALA A 597 -19.67 -0.89 8.29
C ALA A 597 -19.76 0.56 8.77
N ASP A 598 -20.94 1.10 9.03
CA ASP A 598 -21.13 2.50 9.43
C ASP A 598 -20.62 2.76 10.86
N SER A 599 -19.44 3.37 10.98
CA SER A 599 -18.85 3.77 12.25
C SER A 599 -19.44 5.06 12.82
N CYS A 600 -20.21 5.81 12.02
CA CYS A 600 -20.79 7.10 12.37
C CYS A 600 -22.32 7.14 12.11
N PRO A 601 -23.12 6.27 12.76
CA PRO A 601 -24.54 6.05 12.42
C PRO A 601 -25.49 7.22 12.68
N VAL A 602 -24.99 8.29 13.29
CA VAL A 602 -25.74 9.55 13.46
C VAL A 602 -25.60 10.48 12.23
N ASN A 603 -24.61 10.23 11.38
CA ASN A 603 -24.38 10.94 10.14
C ASN A 603 -24.84 10.07 8.96
N PRO A 604 -25.30 10.65 7.85
CA PRO A 604 -25.63 9.89 6.66
C PRO A 604 -24.40 9.21 6.04
N GLY A 605 -24.53 7.93 5.70
CA GLY A 605 -23.56 7.20 4.89
C GLY A 605 -23.13 5.86 5.50
N TYR A 606 -21.92 5.41 5.18
CA TYR A 606 -21.30 4.17 5.63
C TYR A 606 -19.78 4.29 5.41
N ASP A 607 -18.97 3.56 6.17
CA ASP A 607 -17.52 3.56 5.96
C ASP A 607 -17.21 2.93 4.59
N GLU A 608 -16.51 3.66 3.71
CA GLU A 608 -16.13 3.18 2.39
C GLU A 608 -14.92 2.24 2.48
N LEU A 609 -15.16 0.93 2.51
CA LEU A 609 -14.12 -0.09 2.73
C LEU A 609 -13.08 -0.12 1.60
N GLY A 610 -13.50 0.23 0.39
CA GLY A 610 -12.69 0.26 -0.82
C GLY A 610 -12.19 1.65 -1.23
N ASN A 611 -12.51 2.74 -0.51
CA ASN A 611 -12.03 4.08 -0.89
C ASN A 611 -10.50 4.09 -0.82
N TYR A 612 -9.83 4.52 -1.89
CA TYR A 612 -8.39 4.44 -1.91
C TYR A 612 -7.68 5.33 -0.88
N MET A 613 -8.40 6.26 -0.26
CA MET A 613 -7.89 7.11 0.81
C MET A 613 -8.16 6.55 2.21
N THR A 614 -8.75 5.36 2.38
CA THR A 614 -8.87 4.71 3.70
C THR A 614 -7.72 3.73 3.97
N TYR A 615 -7.61 3.22 5.21
CA TYR A 615 -6.76 2.07 5.53
C TYR A 615 -7.59 0.83 5.80
N ASN A 616 -7.47 -0.13 4.90
CA ASN A 616 -8.17 -1.40 4.97
C ASN A 616 -7.28 -2.56 4.49
N THR A 617 -7.82 -3.77 4.48
CA THR A 617 -7.12 -4.96 4.01
C THR A 617 -6.92 -4.90 2.48
N PRO A 618 -5.77 -5.37 1.95
CA PRO A 618 -5.46 -5.30 0.51
C PRO A 618 -6.56 -5.81 -0.42
N VAL A 619 -7.27 -6.87 -0.01
CA VAL A 619 -8.35 -7.46 -0.81
C VAL A 619 -9.55 -6.51 -1.00
N CYS A 620 -9.84 -5.61 -0.05
CA CYS A 620 -10.92 -4.64 -0.22
C CYS A 620 -10.63 -3.65 -1.34
N PHE A 621 -9.39 -3.22 -1.51
CA PHE A 621 -9.02 -2.35 -2.64
C PHE A 621 -9.11 -3.07 -3.99
N ALA A 622 -8.85 -4.38 -4.03
CA ALA A 622 -9.08 -5.17 -5.23
C ALA A 622 -10.58 -5.38 -5.52
N ALA A 623 -11.39 -5.60 -4.48
CA ALA A 623 -12.81 -5.90 -4.62
C ALA A 623 -13.66 -4.65 -4.92
N LEU A 624 -13.43 -3.61 -4.12
CA LEU A 624 -14.27 -2.43 -3.94
C LEU A 624 -13.53 -1.12 -4.27
N GLY A 625 -12.25 -1.18 -4.62
CA GLY A 625 -11.38 -0.03 -4.92
C GLY A 625 -12.06 1.08 -5.71
N HIS A 626 -12.01 2.33 -5.22
CA HIS A 626 -12.57 3.49 -5.90
C HIS A 626 -12.00 4.83 -5.37
N LEU A 627 -12.24 5.90 -6.13
CA LEU A 627 -12.29 7.29 -5.66
C LEU A 627 -13.68 7.84 -5.99
N THR A 628 -14.13 8.86 -5.27
CA THR A 628 -15.38 9.56 -5.57
C THR A 628 -15.18 10.67 -6.61
N PRO A 629 -16.27 11.18 -7.25
CA PRO A 629 -16.17 12.34 -8.13
C PRO A 629 -15.65 13.58 -7.39
N GLY A 630 -16.07 13.80 -6.14
CA GLY A 630 -15.62 14.90 -5.29
C GLY A 630 -14.12 14.81 -4.97
N GLN A 631 -13.61 13.60 -4.71
CA GLN A 631 -12.16 13.37 -4.54
C GLN A 631 -11.39 13.73 -5.83
N ALA A 632 -11.85 13.30 -7.01
CA ALA A 632 -11.20 13.69 -8.26
C ALA A 632 -11.21 15.21 -8.48
N GLN A 633 -12.36 15.87 -8.27
CA GLN A 633 -12.48 17.32 -8.38
C GLN A 633 -11.52 18.05 -7.42
N ARG A 634 -11.44 17.59 -6.18
CA ARG A 634 -10.52 18.13 -5.18
C ARG A 634 -9.06 17.99 -5.61
N ALA A 635 -8.65 16.81 -6.09
CA ALA A 635 -7.30 16.58 -6.58
C ALA A 635 -6.92 17.54 -7.73
N HIS A 636 -7.82 17.75 -8.70
CA HIS A 636 -7.62 18.74 -9.75
C HIS A 636 -7.47 20.17 -9.22
N TYR A 637 -8.39 20.57 -8.33
CA TYR A 637 -8.41 21.92 -7.76
C TYR A 637 -7.14 22.21 -6.95
N PHE A 638 -6.80 21.35 -5.98
CA PHE A 638 -5.64 21.54 -5.11
C PHE A 638 -4.33 21.52 -5.89
N THR A 639 -4.18 20.60 -6.84
CA THR A 639 -2.99 20.56 -7.70
C THR A 639 -2.87 21.84 -8.52
N SER A 640 -3.98 22.38 -9.04
CA SER A 640 -3.94 23.63 -9.83
C SER A 640 -3.58 24.86 -9.00
N GLU A 641 -4.02 24.94 -7.74
CA GLU A 641 -3.78 26.10 -6.89
C GLU A 641 -2.40 26.06 -6.21
N LEU A 642 -2.01 24.89 -5.71
CA LEU A 642 -0.82 24.74 -4.86
C LEU A 642 0.39 24.19 -5.62
N ASN A 643 0.17 23.40 -6.68
CA ASN A 643 1.20 22.87 -7.57
C ASN A 643 0.97 23.28 -9.04
N PRO A 644 0.79 24.58 -9.36
CA PRO A 644 0.36 25.03 -10.69
C PRO A 644 1.33 24.66 -11.81
N ILE A 645 2.61 24.50 -11.49
CA ILE A 645 3.63 24.08 -12.46
C ILE A 645 3.42 22.62 -12.86
N LEU A 646 3.26 21.73 -11.87
CA LEU A 646 2.93 20.32 -12.10
C LEU A 646 1.65 20.21 -12.91
N TYR A 647 0.60 20.91 -12.48
CA TYR A 647 -0.72 20.88 -13.13
C TYR A 647 -0.65 21.30 -14.61
N THR A 648 0.03 22.41 -14.90
CA THR A 648 0.17 22.94 -16.26
C THR A 648 0.99 22.00 -17.15
N TRP A 649 2.10 21.47 -16.64
CA TRP A 649 2.92 20.52 -17.39
C TRP A 649 2.19 19.19 -17.63
N ALA A 650 1.42 18.71 -16.66
CA ALA A 650 0.66 17.47 -16.80
C ALA A 650 -0.42 17.58 -17.88
N GLN A 651 -1.13 18.71 -17.97
CA GLN A 651 -2.05 18.97 -19.09
C GLN A 651 -1.30 19.08 -20.42
N TYR A 652 -0.14 19.73 -20.44
CA TYR A 652 0.67 19.83 -21.66
C TYR A 652 1.11 18.45 -22.16
N TYR A 653 1.58 17.58 -21.27
CA TYR A 653 1.94 16.21 -21.64
C TYR A 653 0.72 15.43 -22.11
N ALA A 654 -0.44 15.55 -21.46
CA ALA A 654 -1.67 14.90 -21.92
C ALA A 654 -2.10 15.36 -23.32
N ALA A 655 -1.87 16.64 -23.66
CA ALA A 655 -2.25 17.20 -24.95
C ALA A 655 -1.24 16.91 -26.09
N THR A 656 0.02 16.62 -25.77
CA THR A 656 1.12 16.56 -26.77
C THR A 656 1.85 15.23 -26.83
N ALA A 657 1.87 14.47 -25.74
CA ALA A 657 2.45 13.14 -25.75
C ALA A 657 1.50 12.19 -26.48
N PRO A 658 2.02 11.19 -27.23
CA PRO A 658 1.18 10.05 -27.58
C PRO A 658 0.62 9.49 -26.26
N PRO A 659 -0.67 9.13 -26.20
CA PRO A 659 -1.20 8.47 -25.01
C PRO A 659 -0.29 7.28 -24.71
N PRO A 660 -0.01 6.98 -23.43
CA PRO A 660 0.70 5.76 -23.07
C PRO A 660 0.08 4.62 -23.86
N PRO A 661 0.87 3.79 -24.59
CA PRO A 661 0.30 2.75 -25.42
C PRO A 661 -0.73 1.98 -24.61
N LEU A 662 -1.90 1.70 -25.20
CA LEU A 662 -2.90 0.80 -24.63
C LEU A 662 -2.23 -0.57 -24.54
N GLN A 663 -1.46 -0.78 -23.48
CA GLN A 663 -0.87 -2.06 -23.17
C GLN A 663 -2.01 -2.97 -22.75
N SER A 664 -1.94 -4.24 -23.13
CA SER A 664 -2.91 -5.24 -22.67
C SER A 664 -3.14 -5.07 -21.16
N TYR A 665 -4.39 -5.12 -20.74
CA TYR A 665 -4.84 -4.82 -19.37
C TYR A 665 -4.09 -5.57 -18.26
N SER A 666 -3.39 -6.65 -18.61
CA SER A 666 -2.37 -7.25 -17.76
C SER A 666 -0.97 -6.71 -18.12
N PRO A 667 -0.20 -6.09 -17.19
CA PRO A 667 1.27 -6.18 -17.29
C PRO A 667 1.58 -7.65 -17.53
N PRO A 668 2.48 -8.00 -18.50
CA PRO A 668 2.59 -9.37 -19.00
C PRO A 668 2.53 -10.28 -17.79
N PRO A 669 1.47 -11.11 -17.66
CA PRO A 669 1.35 -11.92 -16.47
C PRO A 669 2.70 -12.62 -16.38
N SER A 670 3.36 -12.56 -15.22
CA SER A 670 4.27 -13.67 -14.96
C SER A 670 3.38 -14.87 -15.23
N SER A 671 3.69 -15.66 -16.26
CA SER A 671 2.76 -16.62 -16.89
C SER A 671 2.18 -17.64 -15.92
N SER A 672 2.60 -17.58 -14.66
CA SER A 672 2.22 -18.33 -13.48
C SER A 672 1.17 -17.71 -12.55
N ILE A 673 0.61 -16.50 -12.76
CA ILE A 673 -0.28 -15.84 -11.76
C ILE A 673 -1.59 -15.29 -12.36
N ASP A 674 -2.07 -15.83 -13.47
CA ASP A 674 -3.51 -15.77 -13.71
C ASP A 674 -4.15 -16.94 -12.96
N ILE A 675 -4.49 -16.66 -11.70
CA ILE A 675 -4.88 -17.63 -10.67
C ILE A 675 -6.01 -18.54 -11.19
N CYS A 676 -6.88 -18.11 -12.12
CA CYS A 676 -8.01 -18.94 -12.57
C CYS A 676 -8.03 -19.31 -14.06
N LYS A 677 -7.07 -18.86 -14.90
CA LYS A 677 -7.04 -19.30 -16.31
C LYS A 677 -6.73 -20.80 -16.47
N VAL A 678 -6.14 -21.44 -15.46
CA VAL A 678 -5.77 -22.87 -15.53
C VAL A 678 -6.97 -23.81 -15.28
N SER A 679 -7.98 -23.38 -14.52
CA SER A 679 -9.13 -24.23 -14.14
C SER A 679 -10.34 -24.14 -15.09
N SER A 680 -10.41 -23.11 -15.93
CA SER A 680 -11.57 -22.82 -16.79
C SER A 680 -11.62 -23.61 -18.11
N GLY A 681 -10.82 -24.67 -18.27
CA GLY A 681 -10.94 -25.64 -19.35
C GLY A 681 -12.24 -26.48 -19.34
N ARG A 682 -13.16 -26.23 -18.41
CA ARG A 682 -14.51 -26.80 -18.43
C ARG A 682 -15.46 -25.84 -19.13
N HIS A 683 -15.79 -26.17 -20.39
CA HIS A 683 -16.96 -25.63 -21.06
C HIS A 683 -18.20 -25.87 -20.17
N LEU A 684 -18.90 -24.78 -19.84
CA LEU A 684 -20.29 -24.82 -19.35
C LEU A 684 -21.21 -25.39 -20.43
#